data_AF-A0A544YHV6-F1
#
_entry.id   AF-A0A544YHV6-F1
#
_cell.length_a   1.000
_cell.length_b   1.000
_cell.length_c   1.000
_cell.angle_alpha   90.00
_cell.angle_beta   90.00
_cell.angle_gamma   90.00
#
_symmetry.space_group_name_H-M   'P 1'
#
loop_
_entity.id
_entity.type
_entity.pdbx_description
1 polymer ?
#
loop_
_entity_poly.entity_id
_entity_poly.type
_entity_poly.pdbx_seq_one_letter_code
_entity_poly.pdbx_strand_id
1 'polypeptide(L)'
;MAFPASYVVRAVFAGLAVAALVTGYIGLQTYAKTLNLPSGPLDLLYWDLQLFVFDSAPLDEPKPLPGLLEFARFAAPGVTIYTLVDGARLLFAAELRRLRARRSKEHVVVCGTGSPALALVERLRATSTRIVMIGSAPVAATGDRRVLYVRGDARSPATLRAAGIQRASVLYACEPDSSANTAIALAAHGVARADGRRPLSAYALISDPDLCAALRARRLSLPGRPRLRLDFFNLDELAARVLLDRHPIVNEQPVVVIGLDAFGRSLLVEMARRRRLIPAPYPLPVTVIDADATKTVEAVCRRFEFVAETCALTTHNAPPGDLPLGELLPSEPPQRVFVCHRDQDLALKTALTSLRLWNCGPGSLVVRVEEAGTFSRAFDDVHLLEGLSGALRVFAVNEEAGDPRLIGEDLVETLARAIHESYIVENTARRHVRATNPSLVPWESLPSRLRAANRRQAEDIGRKLTSIGCALAPRVEPELHFAFKDYEIEQLAMMEHERWLRDLVADGWTRGPSATTRAGGTPTWTAGTTSRTWRERRPATPCGTCRASWPPRVSRSYGSAERVSGVPTIAFTGHRGLPRDTAVRIRRALRAVLAGRGRPLVGLSCLAEGADQLFAREVLRAGGELDVIVPSAGYRESLPRAARAGYDELLPLARHVHTMPFERPEPVAYMAASVFMLERADELLAVWDGLPARGYGGTADVVAHAREQEMRVLVLWPPGSRRD
;
A
#
# COMPACT_ATOMS: atom_id res chain seq x y z
N MET A 1 26.28 44.09 2.57
CA MET A 1 26.95 42.77 2.64
C MET A 1 27.15 42.39 4.10
N ALA A 2 26.30 41.53 4.66
CA ALA A 2 26.51 41.00 6.00
C ALA A 2 27.36 39.72 5.88
N PHE A 3 28.63 39.77 6.30
CA PHE A 3 29.44 38.56 6.37
C PHE A 3 28.85 37.62 7.43
N PRO A 4 28.80 36.29 7.18
CA PRO A 4 28.34 35.35 8.19
C PRO A 4 29.21 35.51 9.44
N ALA A 5 28.59 35.54 10.63
CA ALA A 5 29.26 35.78 11.91
C ALA A 5 30.50 34.88 12.14
N SER A 6 30.50 33.67 11.55
CA SER A 6 31.64 32.74 11.57
C SER A 6 32.89 33.25 10.84
N TYR A 7 32.73 34.05 9.78
CA TYR A 7 33.85 34.63 9.03
C TYR A 7 34.51 35.76 9.82
N VAL A 8 33.69 36.61 10.45
CA VAL A 8 34.17 37.71 11.29
C VAL A 8 34.97 37.19 12.48
N VAL A 9 34.47 36.16 13.17
CA VAL A 9 35.19 35.54 14.29
C VAL A 9 36.52 34.93 13.82
N ARG A 10 36.55 34.23 12.68
CA ARG A 10 37.80 33.68 12.11
C ARG A 10 38.80 34.77 11.73
N ALA A 11 38.34 35.87 11.15
CA ALA A 11 39.20 37.00 10.82
C ALA A 11 39.77 37.69 12.07
N VAL A 12 38.96 37.83 13.13
CA VAL A 12 39.42 38.38 14.42
C VAL A 12 40.49 37.49 15.06
N PHE A 13 40.29 36.17 15.10
CA PHE A 13 41.29 35.26 15.66
C PHE A 13 42.55 35.13 14.79
N ALA A 14 42.43 35.25 13.47
CA ALA A 14 43.59 35.34 12.58
C ALA A 14 44.38 36.64 12.82
N GLY A 15 43.69 37.76 12.99
CA GLY A 15 44.31 39.04 13.37
C GLY A 15 44.99 38.96 14.75
N LEU A 16 44.34 38.31 15.72
CA LEU A 16 44.91 38.06 17.05
C LEU A 16 46.15 37.17 17.00
N ALA A 17 46.18 36.17 16.12
CA ALA A 17 47.35 35.32 15.91
C ALA A 17 48.55 36.11 15.37
N VAL A 18 48.32 36.96 14.37
CA VAL A 18 49.37 37.84 13.82
C VAL A 18 49.83 38.86 14.86
N ALA A 19 48.90 39.47 15.60
CA ALA A 19 49.23 40.40 16.68
C ALA A 19 50.05 39.71 17.78
N ALA A 20 49.68 38.50 18.19
CA ALA A 20 50.42 37.72 19.19
C ALA A 20 51.85 37.42 18.72
N LEU A 21 52.03 37.02 17.46
CA LEU A 21 53.35 36.71 16.88
C LEU A 21 54.22 37.97 16.73
N VAL A 22 53.65 39.09 16.27
CA VAL A 22 54.40 40.35 16.14
C VAL A 22 54.78 40.92 17.52
N THR A 23 53.83 40.94 18.47
CA THR A 23 54.08 41.47 19.82
C THR A 23 54.95 40.55 20.65
N GLY A 24 54.85 39.23 20.46
CA GLY A 24 55.71 38.22 21.07
C GLY A 24 57.15 38.31 20.56
N TYR A 25 57.36 38.40 19.25
CA TYR A 25 58.70 38.59 18.67
C TYR A 25 59.37 39.89 19.14
N ILE A 26 58.66 41.03 19.10
CA ILE A 26 59.19 42.33 19.57
C ILE A 26 59.43 42.31 21.09
N GLY A 27 58.51 41.69 21.84
CA GLY A 27 58.59 41.53 23.29
C GLY A 27 59.80 40.67 23.70
N LEU A 28 60.02 39.53 23.05
CA LEU A 28 61.16 38.64 23.25
C LEU A 28 62.47 39.31 22.83
N GLN A 29 62.50 40.07 21.75
CA GLN A 29 63.68 40.83 21.35
C GLN A 29 64.09 41.85 22.42
N THR A 30 63.11 42.53 23.02
CA THR A 30 63.33 43.49 24.10
C THR A 30 63.78 42.78 25.38
N TYR A 31 63.15 41.66 25.70
CA TYR A 31 63.42 40.88 26.89
C TYR A 31 64.79 40.16 26.84
N ALA A 32 65.17 39.61 25.69
CA ALA A 32 66.47 38.98 25.46
C ALA A 32 67.63 39.99 25.65
N LYS A 33 67.44 41.24 25.19
CA LYS A 33 68.39 42.33 25.45
C LYS A 33 68.52 42.65 26.95
N THR A 34 67.41 42.64 27.71
CA THR A 34 67.47 42.87 29.17
C THR A 34 68.08 41.70 29.97
N LEU A 35 68.11 40.51 29.38
CA LEU A 35 68.74 39.32 29.95
C LEU A 35 70.17 39.09 29.46
N ASN A 36 70.68 39.88 28.51
CA ASN A 36 71.96 39.65 27.82
C ASN A 36 72.06 38.25 27.20
N LEU A 37 70.94 37.71 26.71
CA LEU A 37 70.92 36.42 26.03
C LEU A 37 71.44 36.59 24.59
N PRO A 38 72.32 35.69 24.10
CA PRO A 38 72.66 35.64 22.68
C PRO A 38 71.45 35.11 21.91
N SER A 39 70.71 36.00 21.25
CA SER A 39 69.48 35.65 20.53
C SER A 39 69.59 36.05 19.07
N GLY A 40 69.70 35.07 18.17
CA GLY A 40 69.54 35.26 16.73
C GLY A 40 68.06 35.46 16.36
N PRO A 41 67.77 35.94 15.14
CA PRO A 41 66.39 36.13 14.67
C PRO A 41 65.59 34.82 14.64
N LEU A 42 66.25 33.68 14.41
CA LEU A 42 65.60 32.36 14.43
C LEU A 42 65.31 31.86 15.85
N ASP A 43 66.16 32.21 16.83
CA ASP A 43 65.95 31.84 18.23
C ASP A 43 64.74 32.60 18.81
N LEU A 44 64.62 33.89 18.47
CA LEU A 44 63.46 34.71 18.83
C LEU A 44 62.16 34.16 18.23
N LEU A 45 62.19 33.75 16.96
CA LEU A 45 61.04 33.12 16.31
C LEU A 45 60.70 31.77 16.96
N TYR A 46 61.70 30.98 17.33
CA TYR A 46 61.49 29.70 18.02
C TYR A 46 60.82 29.90 19.38
N TRP A 47 61.34 30.81 20.22
CA TRP A 47 60.75 31.12 21.53
C TRP A 47 59.35 31.73 21.42
N ASP A 48 59.09 32.51 20.38
CA ASP A 48 57.77 33.09 20.08
C ASP A 48 56.76 32.01 19.69
N LEU A 49 57.16 31.03 18.87
CA LEU A 49 56.32 29.88 18.54
C LEU A 49 56.04 28.98 19.75
N GLN A 50 56.98 28.86 20.70
CA GLN A 50 56.76 28.11 21.93
C GLN A 50 55.59 28.69 22.74
N LEU A 51 55.36 30.02 22.72
CA LEU A 51 54.26 30.66 23.44
C LEU A 51 52.88 30.07 23.08
N PHE A 52 52.71 29.57 21.85
CA PHE A 52 51.47 28.92 21.41
C PHE A 52 51.22 27.56 22.08
N VAL A 53 52.23 26.96 22.71
CA VAL A 53 52.19 25.65 23.37
C VAL A 53 52.28 25.78 24.90
N PHE A 54 52.11 26.98 25.45
CA PHE A 54 52.24 27.29 26.88
C PHE A 54 53.66 27.10 27.45
N ASP A 55 54.68 27.22 26.61
CA ASP A 55 56.07 27.08 27.00
C ASP A 55 56.92 28.19 26.38
N SER A 56 58.02 28.59 26.99
CA SER A 56 59.03 29.46 26.35
C SER A 56 60.21 29.62 27.31
N ALA A 57 61.38 29.12 26.93
CA ALA A 57 62.55 29.05 27.81
C ALA A 57 62.97 30.40 28.46
N PRO A 58 62.90 31.56 27.79
CA PRO A 58 63.27 32.83 28.41
C PRO A 58 62.36 33.26 29.57
N LEU A 59 61.10 32.79 29.62
CA LEU A 59 60.09 33.22 30.60
C LEU A 59 60.27 32.63 32.00
N ASP A 60 61.19 31.67 32.18
CA ASP A 60 61.52 31.07 33.48
C ASP A 60 62.39 31.99 34.37
N GLU A 61 62.96 33.05 33.79
CA GLU A 61 63.77 34.04 34.50
C GLU A 61 62.89 35.02 35.29
N PRO A 62 63.20 35.32 36.57
CA PRO A 62 62.38 36.16 37.44
C PRO A 62 62.60 37.67 37.18
N LYS A 63 62.39 38.12 35.93
CA LYS A 63 62.44 39.53 35.55
C LYS A 63 61.06 40.03 35.07
N PRO A 64 60.76 41.33 35.22
CA PRO A 64 59.50 41.90 34.75
C PRO A 64 59.39 41.79 33.22
N LEU A 65 58.25 41.31 32.74
CA LEU A 65 58.00 41.09 31.33
C LEU A 65 57.59 42.40 30.64
N PRO A 66 58.08 42.68 29.42
CA PRO A 66 57.56 43.77 28.60
C PRO A 66 56.06 43.59 28.33
N GLY A 67 55.27 44.68 28.37
CA GLY A 67 53.82 44.59 28.19
C GLY A 67 53.36 43.95 26.87
N LEU A 68 54.16 44.08 25.80
CA LEU A 68 53.91 43.38 24.53
C LEU A 68 54.06 41.86 24.65
N LEU A 69 55.05 41.40 25.42
CA LEU A 69 55.27 39.98 25.70
C LEU A 69 54.21 39.43 26.65
N GLU A 70 53.76 40.22 27.63
CA GLU A 70 52.66 39.86 28.52
C GLU A 70 51.34 39.67 27.76
N PHE A 71 51.05 40.54 26.78
CA PHE A 71 49.92 40.36 25.87
C PHE A 71 50.06 39.06 25.05
N ALA A 72 51.21 38.84 24.40
CA ALA A 72 51.48 37.65 23.59
C ALA A 72 51.37 36.34 24.41
N ARG A 73 51.85 36.35 25.66
CA ARG A 73 51.81 35.22 26.61
C ARG A 73 50.39 34.69 26.84
N PHE A 74 49.37 35.54 26.79
CA PHE A 74 47.98 35.12 26.92
C PHE A 74 47.27 34.98 25.57
N ALA A 75 47.60 35.83 24.59
CA ALA A 75 46.99 35.81 23.28
C ALA A 75 47.36 34.56 22.47
N ALA A 76 48.64 34.14 22.47
CA ALA A 76 49.11 32.99 21.69
C ALA A 76 48.46 31.66 22.12
N PRO A 77 48.46 31.26 23.41
CA PRO A 77 47.74 30.07 23.82
C PRO A 77 46.21 30.20 23.65
N GLY A 78 45.65 31.40 23.77
CA GLY A 78 44.23 31.66 23.50
C GLY A 78 43.84 31.36 22.05
N VAL A 79 44.71 31.70 21.09
CA VAL A 79 44.56 31.34 19.67
C VAL A 79 44.66 29.82 19.49
N THR A 80 45.63 29.15 20.11
CA THR A 80 45.78 27.68 20.04
C THR A 80 44.57 26.94 20.61
N ILE A 81 44.03 27.39 21.75
CA ILE A 81 42.80 26.83 22.31
C ILE A 81 41.64 27.03 21.34
N TYR A 82 41.50 28.23 20.76
CA TYR A 82 40.43 28.50 19.80
C TYR A 82 40.53 27.61 18.56
N THR A 83 41.71 27.44 17.97
CA THR A 83 41.90 26.59 16.78
C THR A 83 41.63 25.13 17.10
N LEU A 84 42.05 24.66 18.27
CA LEU A 84 41.74 23.31 18.76
C LEU A 84 40.23 23.12 18.96
N VAL A 85 39.55 24.09 19.58
CA VAL A 85 38.10 24.05 19.82
C VAL A 85 37.31 24.15 18.52
N ASP A 86 37.70 25.01 17.57
CA ASP A 86 37.05 25.11 16.24
C ASP A 86 37.24 23.82 15.44
N GLY A 87 38.45 23.25 15.46
CA GLY A 87 38.75 21.96 14.85
C GLY A 87 37.94 20.81 15.46
N ALA A 88 37.89 20.72 16.79
CA ALA A 88 37.10 19.73 17.51
C ALA A 88 35.60 19.89 17.21
N ARG A 89 35.08 21.13 17.17
CA ARG A 89 33.67 21.40 16.83
C ARG A 89 33.30 20.83 15.46
N LEU A 90 34.15 20.96 14.45
CA LEU A 90 33.87 20.43 13.11
C LEU A 90 33.82 18.90 13.09
N LEU A 91 34.76 18.23 13.78
CA LEU A 91 34.81 16.78 13.91
C LEU A 91 33.61 16.23 14.67
N PHE A 92 33.28 16.80 15.83
CA PHE A 92 32.18 16.36 16.67
C PHE A 92 30.80 16.77 16.14
N ALA A 93 30.68 17.86 15.37
CA ALA A 93 29.40 18.29 14.82
C ALA A 93 28.77 17.26 13.87
N ALA A 94 29.58 16.48 13.15
CA ALA A 94 29.07 15.39 12.31
C ALA A 94 28.50 14.25 13.17
N GLU A 95 29.22 13.84 14.21
CA GLU A 95 28.79 12.76 15.11
C GLU A 95 27.61 13.15 16.02
N LEU A 96 27.58 14.39 16.52
CA LEU A 96 26.42 14.91 17.25
C LEU A 96 25.16 14.93 16.37
N ARG A 97 25.27 15.30 15.09
CA ARG A 97 24.15 15.27 14.14
C ARG A 97 23.65 13.85 13.91
N ARG A 98 24.54 12.89 13.71
CA ARG A 98 24.20 11.45 13.60
C ARG A 98 23.51 10.94 14.86
N LEU A 99 24.01 11.29 16.05
CA LEU A 99 23.40 10.89 17.31
C LEU A 99 22.00 11.50 17.50
N ARG A 100 21.82 12.78 17.14
CA ARG A 100 20.52 13.46 17.16
C ARG A 100 19.52 12.82 16.18
N ALA A 101 19.96 12.47 14.98
CA ALA A 101 19.14 11.76 14.00
C ALA A 101 18.71 10.39 14.56
N ARG A 102 19.67 9.59 15.06
CA ARG A 102 19.41 8.27 15.64
C ARG A 102 18.46 8.28 16.84
N ARG A 103 18.50 9.33 17.66
CA ARG A 103 17.64 9.48 18.85
C ARG A 103 16.29 10.14 18.58
N SER A 104 16.04 10.60 17.35
CA SER A 104 14.74 11.16 16.98
C SER A 104 13.63 10.11 17.00
N LYS A 105 12.40 10.55 17.23
CA LYS A 105 11.19 9.72 17.30
C LYS A 105 10.12 10.36 16.43
N GLU A 106 9.30 9.52 15.80
CA GLU A 106 8.17 9.93 14.94
C GLU A 106 8.58 10.92 13.83
N HIS A 107 9.84 10.87 13.42
CA HIS A 107 10.40 11.72 12.37
C HIS A 107 10.24 11.06 10.99
N VAL A 108 10.38 11.89 9.96
CA VAL A 108 10.38 11.46 8.56
C VAL A 108 11.82 11.30 8.09
N VAL A 109 12.10 10.18 7.41
CA VAL A 109 13.38 9.93 6.75
C VAL A 109 13.20 10.12 5.24
N VAL A 110 14.03 10.95 4.60
CA VAL A 110 14.04 11.15 3.15
C VAL A 110 15.40 10.74 2.61
N CYS A 111 15.44 9.79 1.69
CA CYS A 111 16.66 9.33 1.04
C CYS A 111 16.77 9.96 -0.35
N GLY A 112 17.96 10.44 -0.67
CA GLY A 112 18.24 11.15 -1.91
C GLY A 112 18.39 12.66 -1.70
N THR A 113 19.16 13.27 -2.60
CA THR A 113 19.46 14.71 -2.61
C THR A 113 19.07 15.38 -3.94
N GLY A 114 18.39 14.65 -4.83
CA GLY A 114 17.89 15.19 -6.10
C GLY A 114 16.63 16.04 -5.93
N SER A 115 16.22 16.69 -7.02
CA SER A 115 15.07 17.60 -7.08
C SER A 115 13.77 17.03 -6.47
N PRO A 116 13.36 15.77 -6.72
CA PRO A 116 12.21 15.17 -6.06
C PRO A 116 12.29 15.14 -4.53
N ALA A 117 13.47 14.79 -3.99
CA ALA A 117 13.69 14.72 -2.55
C ALA A 117 13.66 16.11 -1.92
N LEU A 118 14.22 17.12 -2.60
CA LEU A 118 14.23 18.51 -2.13
C LEU A 118 12.84 19.13 -2.12
N ALA A 119 12.06 18.94 -3.19
CA ALA A 119 10.69 19.41 -3.28
C ALA A 119 9.81 18.80 -2.16
N LEU A 120 9.97 17.51 -1.91
CA LEU A 120 9.29 16.82 -0.81
C LEU A 120 9.71 17.38 0.57
N VAL A 121 11.00 17.62 0.79
CA VAL A 121 11.50 18.20 2.05
C VAL A 121 10.92 19.59 2.26
N GLU A 122 10.81 20.41 1.22
CA GLU A 122 10.22 21.75 1.31
C GLU A 122 8.75 21.69 1.73
N ARG A 123 7.95 20.78 1.15
CA ARG A 123 6.56 20.55 1.56
C ARG A 123 6.46 19.99 2.99
N LEU A 124 7.37 19.10 3.38
CA LEU A 124 7.42 18.54 4.73
C LEU A 124 7.77 19.57 5.79
N ARG A 125 8.56 20.61 5.48
CA ARG A 125 8.89 21.68 6.45
C ARG A 125 7.65 22.38 7.01
N ALA A 126 6.60 22.50 6.21
CA ALA A 126 5.34 23.11 6.63
C ALA A 126 4.52 22.24 7.60
N THR A 127 4.72 20.92 7.60
CA THR A 127 3.84 19.96 8.29
C THR A 127 4.53 19.07 9.32
N SER A 128 5.83 18.84 9.16
CA SER A 128 6.60 17.85 9.93
C SER A 128 7.55 18.52 10.93
N THR A 129 7.61 17.96 12.14
CA THR A 129 8.38 18.53 13.24
C THR A 129 9.89 18.26 13.11
N ARG A 130 10.29 17.15 12.48
CA ARG A 130 11.69 16.75 12.25
C ARG A 130 11.85 15.91 10.99
N ILE A 131 12.86 16.25 10.18
CA ILE A 131 13.18 15.59 8.93
C ILE A 131 14.64 15.11 8.99
N VAL A 132 14.90 13.87 8.58
CA VAL A 132 16.24 13.31 8.48
C VAL A 132 16.52 12.96 7.02
N MET A 133 17.44 13.67 6.38
CA MET A 133 17.88 13.39 5.02
C MET A 133 19.10 12.47 4.99
N ILE A 134 19.15 11.54 4.03
CA ILE A 134 20.31 10.67 3.76
C ILE A 134 20.82 10.94 2.35
N GLY A 135 22.13 11.10 2.20
CA GLY A 135 22.76 11.28 0.89
C GLY A 135 24.30 11.24 0.93
N SER A 136 24.92 11.48 -0.23
CA SER A 136 26.38 11.53 -0.40
C SER A 136 26.97 12.89 0.01
N ALA A 137 26.29 14.00 -0.33
CA ALA A 137 26.69 15.38 -0.02
C ALA A 137 25.52 16.22 0.56
N PRO A 138 25.78 17.09 1.54
CA PRO A 138 24.75 17.98 2.08
C PRO A 138 24.32 19.01 1.04
N VAL A 139 23.02 19.28 0.96
CA VAL A 139 22.41 20.28 0.08
C VAL A 139 22.01 21.55 0.83
N ALA A 140 21.71 22.64 0.12
CA ALA A 140 21.28 23.91 0.73
C ALA A 140 20.09 23.76 1.70
N ALA A 141 19.19 22.80 1.45
CA ALA A 141 18.07 22.48 2.34
C ALA A 141 18.49 21.98 3.75
N THR A 142 19.76 21.63 3.96
CA THR A 142 20.32 21.22 5.27
C THR A 142 20.70 22.38 6.19
N GLY A 143 20.53 23.64 5.73
CA GLY A 143 20.77 24.84 6.56
C GLY A 143 19.73 25.06 7.67
N ASP A 144 18.56 24.43 7.57
CA ASP A 144 17.51 24.51 8.59
C ASP A 144 17.81 23.57 9.77
N ARG A 145 17.68 24.07 11.01
CA ARG A 145 17.84 23.28 12.25
C ARG A 145 16.86 22.11 12.35
N ARG A 146 15.72 22.14 11.65
CA ARG A 146 14.72 21.05 11.62
C ARG A 146 15.09 19.89 10.69
N VAL A 147 16.04 20.11 9.77
CA VAL A 147 16.50 19.12 8.81
C VAL A 147 17.88 18.60 9.25
N LEU A 148 17.90 17.35 9.70
CA LEU A 148 19.15 16.66 10.05
C LEU A 148 19.67 15.92 8.81
N TYR A 149 20.98 15.98 8.59
CA TYR A 149 21.61 15.30 7.47
C TYR A 149 22.53 14.17 7.94
N VAL A 150 22.36 12.98 7.35
CA VAL A 150 23.19 11.80 7.58
C VAL A 150 23.91 11.44 6.29
N ARG A 151 25.24 11.63 6.28
CA ARG A 151 26.09 11.23 5.16
C ARG A 151 26.25 9.71 5.12
N GLY A 152 25.91 9.10 3.99
CA GLY A 152 26.10 7.67 3.72
C GLY A 152 25.17 7.15 2.62
N ASP A 153 25.39 5.91 2.21
CA ASP A 153 24.51 5.21 1.26
C ASP A 153 23.25 4.71 1.97
N ALA A 154 22.08 5.16 1.51
CA ALA A 154 20.78 4.78 2.06
C ALA A 154 20.44 3.28 1.87
N ARG A 155 21.12 2.58 0.94
CA ARG A 155 20.99 1.12 0.77
C ARG A 155 21.64 0.34 1.91
N SER A 156 22.54 0.97 2.67
CA SER A 156 23.22 0.32 3.79
C SER A 156 22.36 0.32 5.05
N PRO A 157 22.13 -0.86 5.67
CA PRO A 157 21.45 -0.96 6.96
C PRO A 157 22.10 -0.11 8.07
N ALA A 158 23.43 0.09 8.03
CA ALA A 158 24.13 0.89 9.02
C ALA A 158 23.74 2.38 8.92
N THR A 159 23.66 2.92 7.70
CA THR A 159 23.23 4.30 7.44
C THR A 159 21.78 4.52 7.88
N LEU A 160 20.88 3.58 7.56
CA LEU A 160 19.48 3.66 7.97
C LEU A 160 19.33 3.62 9.51
N ARG A 161 20.14 2.81 10.21
CA ARG A 161 20.20 2.84 11.69
C ARG A 161 20.72 4.18 12.22
N ALA A 162 21.74 4.75 11.59
CA ALA A 162 22.27 6.08 11.95
C ALA A 162 21.23 7.19 11.74
N ALA A 163 20.37 7.06 10.74
CA ALA A 163 19.22 7.93 10.50
C ALA A 163 18.02 7.68 11.44
N GLY A 164 18.10 6.67 12.33
CA GLY A 164 17.06 6.39 13.30
C GLY A 164 15.82 5.73 12.73
N ILE A 165 15.92 4.99 11.62
CA ILE A 165 14.77 4.37 10.91
C ILE A 165 13.85 3.55 11.82
N GLN A 166 14.40 2.94 12.88
CA GLN A 166 13.67 2.13 13.85
C GLN A 166 12.62 2.91 14.67
N ARG A 167 12.70 4.24 14.67
CA ARG A 167 11.81 5.15 15.40
C ARG A 167 11.12 6.14 14.46
N ALA A 168 11.38 6.03 13.16
CA ALA A 168 10.75 6.86 12.14
C ALA A 168 9.30 6.43 11.93
N SER A 169 8.45 7.38 11.57
CA SER A 169 7.06 7.12 11.17
C SER A 169 6.97 6.81 9.68
N VAL A 170 7.76 7.52 8.87
CA VAL A 170 7.73 7.43 7.40
C VAL A 170 9.13 7.49 6.82
N LEU A 171 9.35 6.72 5.75
CA LEU A 171 10.52 6.72 4.88
C LEU A 171 10.11 7.05 3.45
N TYR A 172 10.79 8.00 2.81
CA TYR A 172 10.68 8.27 1.38
C TYR A 172 12.01 7.98 0.70
N ALA A 173 12.01 7.11 -0.30
CA ALA A 173 13.17 6.82 -1.14
C ALA A 173 13.01 7.54 -2.49
N CYS A 174 13.77 8.62 -2.66
CA CYS A 174 13.68 9.55 -3.79
C CYS A 174 15.06 9.77 -4.46
N GLU A 175 15.83 8.68 -4.61
CA GLU A 175 17.02 8.67 -5.47
C GLU A 175 16.61 8.70 -6.95
N PRO A 176 17.49 9.15 -7.86
CA PRO A 176 17.20 9.18 -9.30
C PRO A 176 16.92 7.80 -9.91
N ASP A 177 17.52 6.76 -9.34
CA ASP A 177 17.37 5.38 -9.80
C ASP A 177 16.25 4.64 -9.03
N SER A 178 15.30 4.09 -9.78
CA SER A 178 14.18 3.30 -9.25
C SER A 178 14.66 2.00 -8.58
N SER A 179 15.76 1.41 -9.06
CA SER A 179 16.32 0.19 -8.46
C SER A 179 16.91 0.48 -7.07
N ALA A 180 17.62 1.60 -6.94
CA ALA A 180 18.11 2.10 -5.65
C ALA A 180 16.97 2.39 -4.67
N ASN A 181 15.88 3.02 -5.11
CA ASN A 181 14.72 3.30 -4.26
C ASN A 181 14.07 2.02 -3.72
N THR A 182 13.95 1.00 -4.57
CA THR A 182 13.43 -0.31 -4.16
C THR A 182 14.39 -0.99 -3.17
N ALA A 183 15.70 -0.93 -3.41
CA ALA A 183 16.70 -1.49 -2.50
C ALA A 183 16.71 -0.79 -1.12
N ILE A 184 16.53 0.53 -1.08
CA ILE A 184 16.41 1.31 0.17
C ILE A 184 15.19 0.86 0.97
N ALA A 185 14.03 0.70 0.31
CA ALA A 185 12.82 0.21 0.95
C ALA A 185 12.98 -1.21 1.54
N LEU A 186 13.64 -2.12 0.80
CA LEU A 186 13.95 -3.46 1.29
C LEU A 186 14.96 -3.46 2.43
N ALA A 187 16.01 -2.63 2.35
CA ALA A 187 16.98 -2.47 3.44
C ALA A 187 16.30 -1.94 4.71
N ALA A 188 15.34 -1.02 4.58
CA ALA A 188 14.55 -0.54 5.71
C ALA A 188 13.68 -1.64 6.32
N HIS A 189 13.12 -2.55 5.52
CA HIS A 189 12.38 -3.71 6.02
C HIS A 189 13.22 -4.58 6.97
N GLY A 190 14.50 -4.83 6.61
CA GLY A 190 15.42 -5.62 7.43
C GLY A 190 15.85 -4.95 8.75
N VAL A 191 15.66 -3.63 8.88
CA VAL A 191 16.11 -2.85 10.04
C VAL A 191 14.95 -2.40 10.93
N ALA A 192 13.74 -2.26 10.37
CA ALA A 192 12.54 -1.85 11.08
C ALA A 192 12.19 -2.81 12.24
N ARG A 193 11.65 -2.28 13.34
CA ARG A 193 11.28 -3.10 14.52
C ARG A 193 10.05 -3.96 14.21
N ALA A 194 10.07 -5.22 14.63
CA ALA A 194 8.94 -6.14 14.51
C ALA A 194 7.74 -5.75 15.41
N ASP A 195 8.00 -5.14 16.58
CA ASP A 195 7.00 -4.92 17.65
C ASP A 195 6.52 -3.45 17.78
N GLY A 196 6.60 -2.66 16.71
CA GLY A 196 6.11 -1.28 16.75
C GLY A 196 4.58 -1.22 16.82
N ARG A 197 4.01 -0.45 17.77
CA ARG A 197 2.57 -0.10 17.81
C ARG A 197 2.07 0.53 16.50
N ARG A 198 2.96 1.09 15.68
CA ARG A 198 2.72 1.55 14.31
C ARG A 198 3.83 1.01 13.39
N PRO A 199 3.52 0.29 12.30
CA PRO A 199 4.51 -0.13 11.33
C PRO A 199 5.09 1.08 10.60
N LEU A 200 6.36 1.02 10.23
CA LEU A 200 7.00 2.03 9.39
C LEU A 200 6.32 2.04 8.01
N SER A 201 5.91 3.21 7.54
CA SER A 201 5.48 3.39 6.14
C SER A 201 6.69 3.76 5.29
N ALA A 202 6.94 3.02 4.21
CA ALA A 202 8.01 3.31 3.26
C ALA A 202 7.41 3.57 1.88
N TYR A 203 7.83 4.65 1.23
CA TYR A 203 7.37 5.04 -0.10
C TYR A 203 8.57 5.13 -1.03
N ALA A 204 8.59 4.32 -2.08
CA ALA A 204 9.67 4.31 -3.07
C ALA A 204 9.24 4.97 -4.37
N LEU A 205 10.01 5.96 -4.83
CA LEU A 205 9.80 6.62 -6.11
C LEU A 205 10.21 5.70 -7.26
N ILE A 206 9.28 5.42 -8.16
CA ILE A 206 9.51 4.67 -9.40
C ILE A 206 9.20 5.58 -10.59
N SER A 207 10.21 5.84 -11.41
CA SER A 207 10.10 6.78 -12.55
C SER A 207 9.29 6.21 -13.70
N ASP A 208 9.30 4.89 -13.88
CA ASP A 208 8.50 4.19 -14.90
C ASP A 208 7.09 3.86 -14.34
N PRO A 209 6.01 4.44 -14.90
CA PRO A 209 4.65 4.14 -14.48
C PRO A 209 4.26 2.65 -14.61
N ASP A 210 4.76 1.96 -15.64
CA ASP A 210 4.41 0.55 -15.88
C ASP A 210 5.05 -0.36 -14.83
N LEU A 211 6.31 -0.12 -14.50
CA LEU A 211 7.00 -0.80 -13.40
C LEU A 211 6.33 -0.48 -12.06
N CYS A 212 5.94 0.78 -11.83
CA CYS A 212 5.25 1.20 -10.61
C CYS A 212 3.94 0.43 -10.43
N ALA A 213 3.12 0.33 -11.49
CA ALA A 213 1.88 -0.43 -11.49
C ALA A 213 2.10 -1.93 -11.25
N ALA A 214 3.14 -2.53 -11.85
CA ALA A 214 3.49 -3.93 -11.65
C ALA A 214 3.89 -4.25 -10.20
N LEU A 215 4.75 -3.43 -9.60
CA LEU A 215 5.18 -3.59 -8.20
C LEU A 215 4.01 -3.41 -7.22
N ARG A 216 3.16 -2.42 -7.47
CA ARG A 216 1.90 -2.19 -6.75
C ARG A 216 0.96 -3.40 -6.81
N ALA A 217 0.74 -3.96 -8.00
CA ALA A 217 -0.11 -5.13 -8.18
C ALA A 217 0.44 -6.39 -7.47
N ARG A 218 1.76 -6.59 -7.54
CA ARG A 218 2.42 -7.70 -6.86
C ARG A 218 2.31 -7.59 -5.34
N ARG A 219 2.45 -6.38 -4.80
CA ARG A 219 2.29 -6.10 -3.37
C ARG A 219 0.89 -6.45 -2.87
N LEU A 220 -0.17 -6.05 -3.59
CA LEU A 220 -1.55 -6.38 -3.20
C LEU A 220 -1.77 -7.89 -3.11
N SER A 221 -1.07 -8.67 -3.94
CA SER A 221 -1.23 -10.13 -4.00
C SER A 221 -0.48 -10.87 -2.88
N LEU A 222 0.35 -10.20 -2.06
CA LEU A 222 1.11 -10.85 -0.98
C LEU A 222 0.26 -10.94 0.30
N PRO A 223 -0.01 -12.15 0.84
CA PRO A 223 -0.77 -12.32 2.06
C PRO A 223 0.04 -11.91 3.31
N GLY A 224 -0.58 -11.15 4.21
CA GLY A 224 -0.06 -10.87 5.57
C GLY A 224 -0.07 -9.39 5.96
N ARG A 225 0.05 -9.10 7.28
CA ARG A 225 0.31 -7.75 7.80
C ARG A 225 1.82 -7.54 7.86
N PRO A 226 2.45 -6.85 6.90
CA PRO A 226 3.90 -6.72 6.90
C PRO A 226 4.37 -5.81 8.04
N ARG A 227 5.57 -6.08 8.57
CA ARG A 227 6.29 -5.22 9.53
C ARG A 227 6.56 -3.81 9.00
N LEU A 228 6.49 -3.65 7.66
CA LEU A 228 6.68 -2.43 6.91
C LEU A 228 5.52 -2.26 5.93
N ARG A 229 4.85 -1.11 5.94
CA ARG A 229 3.90 -0.73 4.89
C ARG A 229 4.69 -0.08 3.75
N LEU A 230 5.17 -0.90 2.81
CA LEU A 230 5.91 -0.42 1.63
C LEU A 230 4.93 -0.10 0.52
N ASP A 231 4.92 1.12 -0.02
CA ASP A 231 4.26 1.44 -1.28
C ASP A 231 5.22 2.06 -2.31
N PHE A 232 4.78 2.05 -3.56
CA PHE A 232 5.47 2.68 -4.67
C PHE A 232 4.65 3.87 -5.16
N PHE A 233 5.34 4.90 -5.64
CA PHE A 233 4.69 6.04 -6.25
C PHE A 233 5.46 6.54 -7.46
N ASN A 234 4.71 7.13 -8.39
CA ASN A 234 5.25 7.76 -9.57
C ASN A 234 4.85 9.24 -9.54
N LEU A 235 5.81 10.14 -9.72
CA LEU A 235 5.57 11.58 -9.65
C LEU A 235 4.73 12.08 -10.82
N ASP A 236 4.90 11.52 -12.01
CA ASP A 236 4.17 11.94 -13.21
C ASP A 236 2.67 11.61 -13.10
N GLU A 237 2.32 10.44 -12.58
CA GLU A 237 0.93 10.06 -12.27
C GLU A 237 0.29 11.01 -11.23
N LEU A 238 1.01 11.28 -10.14
CA LEU A 238 0.53 12.18 -9.08
C LEU A 238 0.40 13.62 -9.60
N ALA A 239 1.37 14.07 -10.39
CA ALA A 239 1.40 15.41 -10.98
C ALA A 239 0.23 15.61 -11.95
N ALA A 240 -0.06 14.64 -12.82
CA ALA A 240 -1.19 14.69 -13.73
C ALA A 240 -2.53 14.82 -12.99
N ARG A 241 -2.69 14.10 -11.88
CA ARG A 241 -3.86 14.19 -11.01
C ARG A 241 -4.00 15.57 -10.38
N VAL A 242 -2.93 16.10 -9.78
CA VAL A 242 -2.93 17.44 -9.16
C VAL A 242 -3.20 18.53 -10.20
N LEU A 243 -2.63 18.39 -11.39
CA LEU A 243 -2.83 19.33 -12.49
C LEU A 243 -4.32 19.42 -12.83
N LEU A 244 -4.97 18.29 -13.08
CA LEU A 244 -6.39 18.25 -13.44
C LEU A 244 -7.33 18.58 -12.27
N ASP A 245 -6.90 18.42 -11.02
CA ASP A 245 -7.66 18.88 -9.84
C ASP A 245 -7.72 20.40 -9.77
N ARG A 246 -6.59 21.07 -10.03
CA ARG A 246 -6.52 22.54 -10.05
C ARG A 246 -7.07 23.13 -11.34
N HIS A 247 -6.95 22.38 -12.43
CA HIS A 247 -7.28 22.81 -13.78
C HIS A 247 -8.14 21.76 -14.49
N PRO A 248 -9.39 21.58 -14.05
CA PRO A 248 -10.28 20.59 -14.62
C PRO A 248 -10.65 20.91 -16.07
N ILE A 249 -10.91 19.86 -16.83
CA ILE A 249 -11.49 19.91 -18.18
C ILE A 249 -12.99 19.99 -17.98
N VAL A 250 -13.57 21.15 -18.30
CA VAL A 250 -14.94 21.50 -17.91
C VAL A 250 -15.93 21.50 -19.07
N ASN A 251 -15.43 21.62 -20.30
CA ASN A 251 -16.27 21.68 -21.50
C ASN A 251 -15.83 20.63 -22.52
N GLU A 252 -16.58 20.54 -23.62
CA GLU A 252 -16.36 19.54 -24.68
C GLU A 252 -15.42 20.04 -25.79
N GLN A 253 -14.80 21.21 -25.62
CA GLN A 253 -13.85 21.74 -26.60
C GLN A 253 -12.58 20.89 -26.67
N PRO A 254 -11.84 20.93 -27.80
CA PRO A 254 -10.63 20.14 -27.96
C PRO A 254 -9.57 20.44 -26.89
N VAL A 255 -8.79 19.43 -26.55
CA VAL A 255 -7.58 19.55 -25.72
C VAL A 255 -6.38 19.14 -26.55
N VAL A 256 -5.28 19.89 -26.43
CA VAL A 256 -4.01 19.58 -27.11
C VAL A 256 -2.97 19.14 -26.10
N VAL A 257 -2.28 18.03 -26.37
CA VAL A 257 -1.15 17.53 -25.59
C VAL A 257 0.08 17.45 -26.49
N ILE A 258 1.11 18.21 -26.16
CA ILE A 258 2.39 18.28 -26.87
C ILE A 258 3.46 17.58 -26.03
N GLY A 259 3.99 16.47 -26.53
CA GLY A 259 4.93 15.58 -25.85
C GLY A 259 4.22 14.50 -25.02
N LEU A 260 4.45 13.24 -25.36
CA LEU A 260 4.03 12.03 -24.64
C LEU A 260 5.20 11.36 -23.92
N ASP A 261 5.98 12.17 -23.20
CA ASP A 261 6.85 11.66 -22.15
C ASP A 261 6.04 11.01 -21.01
N ALA A 262 6.70 10.53 -19.95
CA ALA A 262 6.01 9.90 -18.80
C ALA A 262 4.86 10.76 -18.23
N PHE A 263 5.07 12.08 -18.12
CA PHE A 263 4.03 13.03 -17.71
C PHE A 263 2.89 13.16 -18.72
N GLY A 264 3.19 13.36 -20.01
CA GLY A 264 2.16 13.48 -21.06
C GLY A 264 1.28 12.24 -21.18
N ARG A 265 1.88 11.04 -21.09
CA ARG A 265 1.15 9.76 -21.04
C ARG A 265 0.26 9.66 -19.81
N SER A 266 0.79 10.02 -18.63
CA SER A 266 0.03 10.02 -17.37
C SER A 266 -1.16 11.00 -17.41
N LEU A 267 -0.96 12.17 -18.03
CA LEU A 267 -2.00 13.17 -18.23
C LEU A 267 -3.11 12.65 -19.14
N LEU A 268 -2.76 12.04 -20.29
CA LEU A 268 -3.75 11.44 -21.19
C LEU A 268 -4.61 10.38 -20.50
N VAL A 269 -3.98 9.48 -19.74
CA VAL A 269 -4.68 8.43 -19.00
C VAL A 269 -5.58 9.01 -17.90
N GLU A 270 -5.12 10.02 -17.16
CA GLU A 270 -5.90 10.64 -16.10
C GLU A 270 -7.10 11.46 -16.65
N MET A 271 -6.94 12.15 -17.78
CA MET A 271 -8.05 12.83 -18.48
C MET A 271 -9.15 11.83 -18.87
N ALA A 272 -8.78 10.73 -19.53
CA ALA A 272 -9.69 9.66 -19.91
C ALA A 272 -10.37 9.03 -18.68
N ARG A 273 -9.61 8.81 -17.59
CA ARG A 273 -10.14 8.26 -16.34
C ARG A 273 -11.22 9.15 -15.73
N ARG A 274 -11.01 10.47 -15.68
CA ARG A 274 -12.00 11.43 -15.18
C ARG A 274 -13.22 11.51 -16.08
N ARG A 275 -13.03 11.48 -17.40
CA ARG A 275 -14.13 11.48 -18.38
C ARG A 275 -15.00 10.23 -18.24
N ARG A 276 -14.42 9.08 -17.91
CA ARG A 276 -15.17 7.85 -17.61
C ARG A 276 -16.09 7.97 -16.39
N LEU A 277 -15.69 8.74 -15.37
CA LEU A 277 -16.48 8.93 -14.14
C LEU A 277 -17.67 9.88 -14.34
N ILE A 278 -17.60 10.77 -15.33
CA ILE A 278 -18.67 11.71 -15.68
C ILE A 278 -19.07 11.43 -17.13
N PRO A 279 -19.95 10.44 -17.37
CA PRO A 279 -20.38 10.08 -18.72
C PRO A 279 -20.98 11.28 -19.42
N ALA A 280 -20.49 11.54 -20.62
CA ALA A 280 -20.94 12.63 -21.48
C ALA A 280 -21.37 12.07 -22.83
N PRO A 281 -22.22 12.80 -23.57
CA PRO A 281 -22.79 12.29 -24.82
C PRO A 281 -21.73 12.01 -25.89
N TYR A 282 -20.59 12.71 -25.83
CA TYR A 282 -19.51 12.57 -26.82
C TYR A 282 -18.14 12.37 -26.14
N PRO A 283 -17.24 11.59 -26.79
CA PRO A 283 -15.87 11.44 -26.35
C PRO A 283 -15.14 12.79 -26.42
N LEU A 284 -14.22 13.04 -25.49
CA LEU A 284 -13.46 14.29 -25.44
C LEU A 284 -12.49 14.36 -26.64
N PRO A 285 -12.55 15.39 -27.51
CA PRO A 285 -11.57 15.54 -28.59
C PRO A 285 -10.19 15.87 -28.01
N VAL A 286 -9.20 15.02 -28.27
CA VAL A 286 -7.83 15.20 -27.79
C VAL A 286 -6.85 15.07 -28.94
N THR A 287 -6.14 16.15 -29.24
CA THR A 287 -5.05 16.16 -30.23
C THR A 287 -3.73 15.94 -29.53
N VAL A 288 -2.97 14.95 -29.98
CA VAL A 288 -1.66 14.57 -29.44
C VAL A 288 -0.58 14.83 -30.47
N ILE A 289 0.45 15.58 -30.09
CA ILE A 289 1.59 15.93 -30.94
C ILE A 289 2.86 15.46 -30.25
N ASP A 290 3.61 14.57 -30.90
CA ASP A 290 4.91 14.08 -30.41
C ASP A 290 5.71 13.50 -31.60
N ALA A 291 6.99 13.17 -31.43
CA ALA A 291 7.81 12.52 -32.45
C ALA A 291 7.19 11.19 -32.92
N ASP A 292 6.70 10.40 -31.97
CA ASP A 292 6.10 9.07 -32.17
C ASP A 292 4.68 8.99 -31.56
N ALA A 293 3.87 10.04 -31.74
CA ALA A 293 2.53 10.14 -31.15
C ALA A 293 1.64 8.94 -31.47
N THR A 294 1.56 8.51 -32.73
CA THR A 294 0.70 7.40 -33.15
C THR A 294 1.04 6.11 -32.41
N LYS A 295 2.32 5.71 -32.43
CA LYS A 295 2.80 4.49 -31.77
C LYS A 295 2.60 4.53 -30.26
N THR A 296 2.85 5.70 -29.65
CA THR A 296 2.75 5.86 -28.19
C THR A 296 1.30 5.82 -27.73
N VAL A 297 0.39 6.48 -28.46
CA VAL A 297 -1.05 6.43 -28.18
C VAL A 297 -1.61 5.02 -28.38
N GLU A 298 -1.21 4.31 -29.43
CA GLU A 298 -1.60 2.89 -29.61
C GLU A 298 -1.19 2.03 -28.42
N ALA A 299 0.04 2.20 -27.91
CA ALA A 299 0.51 1.48 -26.73
C ALA A 299 -0.32 1.82 -25.47
N VAL A 300 -0.65 3.11 -25.27
CA VAL A 300 -1.51 3.56 -24.17
C VAL A 300 -2.92 2.99 -24.30
N CYS A 301 -3.54 3.00 -25.49
CA CYS A 301 -4.88 2.46 -25.71
C CYS A 301 -4.95 0.95 -25.56
N ARG A 302 -3.93 0.20 -26.01
CA ARG A 302 -3.83 -1.25 -25.75
C ARG A 302 -3.80 -1.55 -24.25
N ARG A 303 -3.07 -0.73 -23.50
CA ARG A 303 -2.92 -0.88 -22.04
C ARG A 303 -4.17 -0.45 -21.27
N PHE A 304 -4.81 0.62 -21.73
CA PHE A 304 -5.94 1.30 -21.10
C PHE A 304 -7.05 1.48 -22.14
N GLU A 305 -7.81 0.41 -22.39
CA GLU A 305 -8.89 0.34 -23.39
C GLU A 305 -9.88 1.52 -23.30
N PHE A 306 -10.21 1.94 -22.07
CA PHE A 306 -11.11 3.07 -21.82
C PHE A 306 -10.61 4.42 -22.36
N VAL A 307 -9.31 4.58 -22.66
CA VAL A 307 -8.78 5.81 -23.24
C VAL A 307 -9.33 6.01 -24.65
N ALA A 308 -9.40 4.95 -25.45
CA ALA A 308 -10.00 5.00 -26.79
C ALA A 308 -11.53 5.14 -26.75
N GLU A 309 -12.18 4.63 -25.69
CA GLU A 309 -13.64 4.74 -25.51
C GLU A 309 -14.09 6.16 -25.12
N THR A 310 -13.27 6.88 -24.34
CA THR A 310 -13.65 8.15 -23.70
C THR A 310 -13.04 9.39 -24.36
N CYS A 311 -11.99 9.23 -25.15
CA CYS A 311 -11.32 10.30 -25.87
C CYS A 311 -11.32 10.03 -27.39
N ALA A 312 -11.71 11.03 -28.18
CA ALA A 312 -11.56 11.03 -29.63
C ALA A 312 -10.14 11.54 -29.95
N LEU A 313 -9.22 10.59 -30.20
CA LEU A 313 -7.80 10.86 -30.30
C LEU A 313 -7.39 11.19 -31.74
N THR A 314 -6.74 12.33 -31.93
CA THR A 314 -6.07 12.70 -33.20
C THR A 314 -4.57 12.77 -32.94
N THR A 315 -3.76 12.00 -33.66
CA THR A 315 -2.31 11.95 -33.44
C THR A 315 -1.54 12.58 -34.59
N HIS A 316 -0.53 13.39 -34.27
CA HIS A 316 0.42 13.92 -35.24
C HIS A 316 1.86 13.61 -34.84
N ASN A 317 2.59 12.99 -35.77
CA ASN A 317 4.02 12.73 -35.60
C ASN A 317 4.81 13.95 -36.09
N ALA A 318 5.46 14.68 -35.19
CA ALA A 318 6.23 15.87 -35.50
C ALA A 318 7.47 15.97 -34.60
N PRO A 319 8.64 16.38 -35.13
CA PRO A 319 9.85 16.48 -34.35
C PRO A 319 9.75 17.57 -33.27
N PRO A 320 10.38 17.36 -32.09
CA PRO A 320 10.38 18.35 -31.03
C PRO A 320 11.06 19.66 -31.48
N GLY A 321 10.35 20.77 -31.34
CA GLY A 321 10.91 22.13 -31.50
C GLY A 321 10.68 22.82 -32.85
N ASP A 322 10.21 22.11 -33.87
CA ASP A 322 9.75 22.68 -35.15
C ASP A 322 8.37 22.11 -35.51
N LEU A 323 7.35 22.72 -34.91
CA LEU A 323 5.96 22.24 -35.01
C LEU A 323 5.18 23.14 -35.98
N PRO A 324 4.72 22.63 -37.14
CA PRO A 324 3.83 23.37 -38.04
C PRO A 324 2.42 23.48 -37.47
N LEU A 325 2.26 24.18 -36.34
CA LEU A 325 1.02 24.24 -35.55
C LEU A 325 -0.20 24.77 -36.31
N GLY A 326 0.00 25.44 -37.46
CA GLY A 326 -1.11 25.85 -38.33
C GLY A 326 -1.89 24.67 -38.91
N GLU A 327 -1.25 23.53 -39.09
CA GLU A 327 -1.86 22.30 -39.64
C GLU A 327 -2.17 21.27 -38.55
N LEU A 328 -1.47 21.35 -37.41
CA LEU A 328 -1.55 20.37 -36.32
C LEU A 328 -2.60 20.73 -35.26
N LEU A 329 -2.97 22.00 -35.14
CA LEU A 329 -3.99 22.43 -34.19
C LEU A 329 -5.40 22.16 -34.74
N PRO A 330 -6.36 21.83 -33.87
CA PRO A 330 -7.75 21.67 -34.28
C PRO A 330 -8.31 22.98 -34.83
N SER A 331 -9.29 22.87 -35.75
CA SER A 331 -9.97 24.02 -36.36
C SER A 331 -10.75 24.85 -35.33
N GLU A 332 -11.28 24.21 -34.30
CA GLU A 332 -11.89 24.86 -33.13
C GLU A 332 -10.82 25.22 -32.10
N PRO A 333 -10.94 26.38 -31.42
CA PRO A 333 -9.96 26.79 -30.41
C PRO A 333 -9.97 25.79 -29.24
N PRO A 334 -8.83 25.20 -28.88
CA PRO A 334 -8.78 24.25 -27.79
C PRO A 334 -8.99 24.95 -26.45
N GLN A 335 -9.69 24.31 -25.52
CA GLN A 335 -9.83 24.83 -24.14
C GLN A 335 -8.50 24.83 -23.39
N ARG A 336 -7.62 23.86 -23.72
CA ARG A 336 -6.36 23.64 -23.04
C ARG A 336 -5.30 23.14 -24.00
N VAL A 337 -4.08 23.64 -23.82
CA VAL A 337 -2.86 23.15 -24.44
C VAL A 337 -1.88 22.80 -23.33
N PHE A 338 -1.42 21.55 -23.32
CA PHE A 338 -0.41 21.06 -22.38
C PHE A 338 0.90 20.81 -23.12
N VAL A 339 1.98 21.49 -22.71
CA VAL A 339 3.34 21.24 -23.20
C VAL A 339 4.08 20.43 -22.15
N CYS A 340 4.31 19.16 -22.45
CA CYS A 340 4.68 18.11 -21.49
C CYS A 340 6.10 17.56 -21.69
N HIS A 341 6.93 18.17 -22.54
CA HIS A 341 8.29 17.71 -22.80
C HIS A 341 9.12 17.55 -21.52
N ARG A 342 9.95 16.50 -21.48
CA ARG A 342 10.84 16.21 -20.37
C ARG A 342 11.90 17.30 -20.18
N ASP A 343 12.45 17.76 -21.30
CA ASP A 343 13.38 18.88 -21.36
C ASP A 343 12.63 20.21 -21.18
N GLN A 344 12.92 20.91 -20.09
CA GLN A 344 12.27 22.16 -19.74
C GLN A 344 12.58 23.28 -20.74
N ASP A 345 13.78 23.30 -21.33
CA ASP A 345 14.20 24.35 -22.25
C ASP A 345 13.43 24.21 -23.56
N LEU A 346 13.26 22.96 -24.02
CA LEU A 346 12.40 22.63 -25.15
C LEU A 346 10.92 22.97 -24.86
N ALA A 347 10.41 22.60 -23.68
CA ALA A 347 9.03 22.89 -23.30
C ALA A 347 8.73 24.39 -23.31
N LEU A 348 9.63 25.19 -22.70
CA LEU A 348 9.55 26.63 -22.67
C LEU A 348 9.74 27.25 -24.05
N LYS A 349 10.71 26.78 -24.85
CA LYS A 349 10.90 27.22 -26.23
C LYS A 349 9.61 27.03 -27.02
N THR A 350 9.04 25.83 -27.04
CA THR A 350 7.79 25.53 -27.74
C THR A 350 6.66 26.45 -27.29
N ALA A 351 6.53 26.66 -25.98
CA ALA A 351 5.50 27.54 -25.44
C ALA A 351 5.71 29.02 -25.80
N LEU A 352 6.94 29.50 -25.84
CA LEU A 352 7.27 30.91 -26.02
C LEU A 352 7.37 31.35 -27.48
N THR A 353 7.74 30.45 -28.39
CA THR A 353 7.86 30.77 -29.83
C THR A 353 6.57 30.53 -30.61
N SER A 354 5.61 29.81 -30.02
CA SER A 354 4.38 29.39 -30.70
C SER A 354 3.18 30.26 -30.35
N LEU A 355 3.11 31.45 -30.95
CA LEU A 355 2.04 32.44 -30.69
C LEU A 355 0.62 31.89 -30.93
N ARG A 356 0.45 30.90 -31.81
CA ARG A 356 -0.85 30.24 -32.05
C ARG A 356 -1.41 29.53 -30.82
N LEU A 357 -0.56 29.14 -29.87
CA LEU A 357 -0.98 28.51 -28.61
C LEU A 357 -1.57 29.53 -27.62
N TRP A 358 -1.29 30.84 -27.79
CA TRP A 358 -1.64 31.88 -26.82
C TRP A 358 -3.07 32.40 -26.95
N ASN A 359 -3.78 32.04 -28.03
CA ASN A 359 -5.15 32.52 -28.29
C ASN A 359 -6.24 31.71 -27.56
N CYS A 360 -5.88 30.80 -26.67
CA CYS A 360 -6.82 29.84 -26.07
C CYS A 360 -7.51 30.36 -24.79
N GLY A 361 -7.37 31.65 -24.46
CA GLY A 361 -7.94 32.29 -23.25
C GLY A 361 -7.03 32.24 -22.01
N PRO A 362 -7.36 32.93 -20.91
CA PRO A 362 -6.53 32.96 -19.71
C PRO A 362 -6.40 31.57 -19.05
N GLY A 363 -5.16 31.12 -18.86
CA GLY A 363 -4.80 29.85 -18.23
C GLY A 363 -4.91 28.64 -19.13
N SER A 364 -5.08 28.83 -20.43
CA SER A 364 -5.29 27.77 -21.40
C SER A 364 -4.01 27.00 -21.75
N LEU A 365 -2.85 27.65 -21.69
CA LEU A 365 -1.55 27.04 -21.97
C LEU A 365 -0.86 26.66 -20.65
N VAL A 366 -0.56 25.39 -20.47
CA VAL A 366 0.16 24.86 -19.31
C VAL A 366 1.48 24.24 -19.79
N VAL A 367 2.58 24.65 -19.18
CA VAL A 367 3.92 24.17 -19.52
C VAL A 367 4.51 23.44 -18.32
N ARG A 368 4.93 22.20 -18.55
CA ARG A 368 5.65 21.37 -17.59
C ARG A 368 7.06 21.94 -17.39
N VAL A 369 7.46 22.14 -16.14
CA VAL A 369 8.85 22.37 -15.74
C VAL A 369 9.24 21.43 -14.60
N GLU A 370 10.53 21.27 -14.37
CA GLU A 370 11.03 20.41 -13.29
C GLU A 370 10.97 21.10 -11.92
N GLU A 371 11.38 22.37 -11.85
CA GLU A 371 11.38 23.21 -10.63
C GLU A 371 10.85 24.62 -10.96
N ALA A 372 10.05 25.19 -10.06
CA ALA A 372 9.52 26.55 -10.21
C ALA A 372 10.60 27.61 -9.92
N GLY A 373 11.55 27.31 -9.03
CA GLY A 373 12.47 28.30 -8.44
C GLY A 373 13.33 29.10 -9.42
N THR A 374 13.71 28.52 -10.56
CA THR A 374 14.59 29.20 -11.54
C THR A 374 13.84 30.22 -12.38
N PHE A 375 12.56 30.00 -12.65
CA PHE A 375 11.80 30.81 -13.62
C PHE A 375 10.53 31.45 -13.06
N SER A 376 9.88 30.89 -12.03
CA SER A 376 8.73 31.54 -11.37
C SER A 376 9.10 32.89 -10.79
N ARG A 377 10.31 33.05 -10.23
CA ARG A 377 10.81 34.38 -9.81
C ARG A 377 11.04 35.33 -10.99
N ALA A 378 11.47 34.82 -12.15
CA ALA A 378 11.60 35.65 -13.35
C ALA A 378 10.23 36.04 -13.94
N PHE A 379 9.20 35.20 -13.77
CA PHE A 379 7.84 35.45 -14.24
C PHE A 379 7.02 36.33 -13.27
N ASP A 380 7.19 36.16 -11.95
CA ASP A 380 6.45 36.88 -10.91
C ASP A 380 7.16 38.17 -10.44
N ASP A 381 8.48 38.17 -10.21
CA ASP A 381 9.20 39.34 -9.64
C ASP A 381 9.73 40.33 -10.70
N VAL A 382 9.89 39.90 -11.98
CA VAL A 382 10.49 40.73 -13.05
C VAL A 382 9.46 41.19 -14.09
N HIS A 383 8.17 40.82 -13.94
CA HIS A 383 7.11 41.16 -14.90
C HIS A 383 7.45 40.83 -16.36
N LEU A 384 8.40 39.91 -16.62
CA LEU A 384 8.96 39.70 -17.96
C LEU A 384 7.91 39.18 -18.96
N LEU A 385 6.84 38.56 -18.44
CA LEU A 385 5.68 38.05 -19.19
C LEU A 385 4.33 38.40 -18.54
N GLU A 386 4.26 39.39 -17.66
CA GLU A 386 2.98 39.87 -17.08
C GLU A 386 1.98 40.30 -18.17
N GLY A 387 2.46 40.52 -19.40
CA GLY A 387 1.68 40.84 -20.60
C GLY A 387 1.02 39.66 -21.35
N LEU A 388 1.15 38.40 -20.94
CA LEU A 388 0.45 37.28 -21.60
C LEU A 388 -1.03 37.14 -21.19
N SER A 389 -1.64 38.17 -20.58
CA SER A 389 -3.05 38.19 -20.16
C SER A 389 -3.47 36.96 -19.32
N GLY A 390 -2.53 36.35 -18.60
CA GLY A 390 -2.75 35.13 -17.82
C GLY A 390 -2.87 33.83 -18.62
N ALA A 391 -2.57 33.82 -19.93
CA ALA A 391 -2.72 32.66 -20.82
C ALA A 391 -1.75 31.51 -20.51
N LEU A 392 -0.49 31.82 -20.15
CA LEU A 392 0.56 30.85 -19.84
C LEU A 392 0.61 30.54 -18.33
N ARG A 393 0.68 29.24 -17.97
CA ARG A 393 0.94 28.77 -16.62
C ARG A 393 2.07 27.76 -16.60
N VAL A 394 2.98 27.92 -15.65
CA VAL A 394 4.06 26.99 -15.39
C VAL A 394 3.63 25.97 -14.34
N PHE A 395 3.90 24.69 -14.57
CA PHE A 395 3.55 23.60 -13.67
C PHE A 395 4.79 22.79 -13.29
N ALA A 396 5.25 22.96 -12.05
CA ALA A 396 6.44 22.30 -11.53
C ALA A 396 6.11 20.91 -10.98
N VAL A 397 6.44 19.86 -11.75
CA VAL A 397 6.05 18.48 -11.44
C VAL A 397 6.53 18.03 -10.06
N ASN A 398 7.79 18.28 -9.71
CA ASN A 398 8.36 17.82 -8.44
C ASN A 398 7.73 18.52 -7.23
N GLU A 399 7.46 19.83 -7.33
CA GLU A 399 6.90 20.62 -6.23
C GLU A 399 5.41 20.33 -5.98
N GLU A 400 4.67 20.02 -7.05
CA GLU A 400 3.24 19.74 -6.98
C GLU A 400 2.93 18.29 -6.62
N ALA A 401 3.68 17.34 -7.17
CA ALA A 401 3.54 15.92 -6.83
C ALA A 401 4.25 15.52 -5.54
N GLY A 402 5.23 16.31 -5.08
CA GLY A 402 5.98 16.10 -3.84
C GLY A 402 5.19 16.35 -2.55
N ASP A 403 3.85 16.38 -2.58
CA ASP A 403 3.03 16.51 -1.36
C ASP A 403 2.98 15.17 -0.59
N PRO A 404 3.44 15.13 0.67
CA PRO A 404 3.39 13.93 1.52
C PRO A 404 1.99 13.33 1.66
N ARG A 405 0.94 14.15 1.58
CA ARG A 405 -0.45 13.70 1.68
C ARG A 405 -0.85 12.88 0.46
N LEU A 406 -0.40 13.28 -0.73
CA LEU A 406 -0.69 12.60 -1.99
C LEU A 406 0.15 11.34 -2.13
N ILE A 407 1.44 11.39 -1.79
CA ILE A 407 2.31 10.20 -1.79
C ILE A 407 1.85 9.20 -0.73
N GLY A 408 1.34 9.71 0.41
CA GLY A 408 0.82 8.93 1.50
C GLY A 408 -0.48 8.17 1.19
N GLU A 409 -1.20 8.55 0.13
CA GLU A 409 -2.32 7.79 -0.40
C GLU A 409 -1.82 6.48 -1.00
N ASP A 410 -1.79 5.46 -0.16
CA ASP A 410 -1.45 4.11 -0.58
C ASP A 410 -2.44 3.63 -1.66
N LEU A 411 -2.01 2.71 -2.52
CA LEU A 411 -2.88 1.96 -3.42
C LEU A 411 -4.14 1.42 -2.72
N VAL A 412 -4.03 1.00 -1.46
CA VAL A 412 -5.18 0.61 -0.63
C VAL A 412 -6.20 1.75 -0.50
N GLU A 413 -5.75 2.98 -0.26
CA GLU A 413 -6.63 4.17 -0.17
C GLU A 413 -7.30 4.45 -1.51
N THR A 414 -6.53 4.33 -2.60
CA THR A 414 -7.03 4.53 -3.97
C THR A 414 -8.13 3.52 -4.32
N LEU A 415 -7.90 2.23 -4.04
CA LEU A 415 -8.89 1.18 -4.24
C LEU A 415 -10.10 1.36 -3.34
N ALA A 416 -9.91 1.75 -2.07
CA ALA A 416 -11.00 2.00 -1.15
C ALA A 416 -11.93 3.11 -1.65
N ARG A 417 -11.36 4.18 -2.20
CA ARG A 417 -12.13 5.27 -2.83
C ARG A 417 -12.87 4.78 -4.07
N ALA A 418 -12.21 4.05 -4.96
CA ALA A 418 -12.81 3.50 -6.18
C ALA A 418 -13.98 2.53 -5.87
N ILE A 419 -13.86 1.72 -4.83
CA ILE A 419 -14.95 0.85 -4.33
C ILE A 419 -16.17 1.70 -3.92
N HIS A 420 -15.94 2.77 -3.16
CA HIS A 420 -17.02 3.65 -2.71
C HIS A 420 -17.65 4.45 -3.87
N GLU A 421 -16.85 4.92 -4.81
CA GLU A 421 -17.34 5.60 -6.02
C GLU A 421 -18.22 4.65 -6.87
N SER A 422 -17.76 3.41 -7.07
CA SER A 422 -18.56 2.38 -7.74
C SER A 422 -19.89 2.12 -7.02
N TYR A 423 -19.87 2.09 -5.68
CA TYR A 423 -21.08 1.98 -4.86
C TYR A 423 -22.05 3.16 -5.08
N ILE A 424 -21.55 4.40 -5.15
CA ILE A 424 -22.40 5.57 -5.45
C ILE A 424 -23.03 5.44 -6.83
N VAL A 425 -22.24 5.12 -7.85
CA VAL A 425 -22.72 4.97 -9.25
C VAL A 425 -23.84 3.93 -9.33
N GLU A 426 -23.61 2.74 -8.77
CA GLU A 426 -24.58 1.64 -8.79
C GLU A 426 -25.88 1.99 -8.05
N ASN A 427 -25.78 2.67 -6.89
CA ASN A 427 -26.96 3.07 -6.13
C ASN A 427 -27.73 4.25 -6.77
N THR A 428 -27.01 5.14 -7.44
CA THR A 428 -27.61 6.27 -8.17
C THR A 428 -28.35 5.76 -9.40
N ALA A 429 -27.78 4.80 -10.14
CA ALA A 429 -28.45 4.10 -11.23
C ALA A 429 -29.74 3.38 -10.76
N ARG A 430 -29.74 2.87 -9.52
CA ARG A 430 -30.91 2.30 -8.85
C ARG A 430 -31.87 3.32 -8.23
N ARG A 431 -31.68 4.63 -8.49
CA ARG A 431 -32.50 5.76 -8.00
C ARG A 431 -32.59 5.87 -6.47
N HIS A 432 -31.57 5.40 -5.74
CA HIS A 432 -31.47 5.70 -4.31
C HIS A 432 -31.06 7.16 -4.10
N VAL A 433 -31.56 7.77 -3.03
CA VAL A 433 -31.32 9.17 -2.69
C VAL A 433 -30.66 9.28 -1.32
N ARG A 434 -29.93 10.36 -1.08
CA ARG A 434 -29.21 10.60 0.18
C ARG A 434 -30.13 10.55 1.42
N ALA A 435 -31.41 10.91 1.26
CA ALA A 435 -32.40 10.84 2.33
C ALA A 435 -32.66 9.40 2.81
N THR A 436 -32.60 8.41 1.93
CA THR A 436 -32.81 6.99 2.25
C THR A 436 -31.50 6.25 2.51
N ASN A 437 -30.39 6.75 1.98
CA ASN A 437 -29.04 6.22 2.22
C ASN A 437 -28.04 7.35 2.51
N PRO A 438 -27.75 7.64 3.79
CA PRO A 438 -26.81 8.70 4.18
C PRO A 438 -25.38 8.50 3.68
N SER A 439 -25.03 7.29 3.20
CA SER A 439 -23.71 6.96 2.68
C SER A 439 -23.49 7.43 1.24
N LEU A 440 -24.54 7.91 0.56
CA LEU A 440 -24.44 8.52 -0.78
C LEU A 440 -23.89 9.94 -0.69
N VAL A 441 -22.64 10.04 -0.27
CA VAL A 441 -21.88 11.28 -0.12
C VAL A 441 -20.47 11.09 -0.71
N PRO A 442 -19.80 12.18 -1.14
CA PRO A 442 -18.40 12.13 -1.56
C PRO A 442 -17.50 11.50 -0.49
N TRP A 443 -16.38 10.91 -0.92
CA TRP A 443 -15.45 10.16 -0.07
C TRP A 443 -14.99 10.95 1.17
N GLU A 444 -14.73 12.23 1.01
CA GLU A 444 -14.25 13.16 2.04
C GLU A 444 -15.29 13.36 3.15
N SER A 445 -16.57 13.30 2.76
CA SER A 445 -17.72 13.42 3.65
C SER A 445 -18.18 12.09 4.25
N LEU A 446 -17.58 10.97 3.80
CA LEU A 446 -17.96 9.65 4.27
C LEU A 446 -17.52 9.43 5.73
N PRO A 447 -18.38 8.90 6.62
CA PRO A 447 -18.02 8.58 7.99
C PRO A 447 -16.73 7.76 8.09
N SER A 448 -15.86 8.09 9.03
CA SER A 448 -14.53 7.46 9.19
C SER A 448 -14.61 5.92 9.31
N ARG A 449 -15.66 5.39 9.93
CA ARG A 449 -15.92 3.94 10.00
C ARG A 449 -16.14 3.30 8.63
N LEU A 450 -16.87 3.97 7.73
CA LEU A 450 -17.18 3.46 6.40
C LEU A 450 -15.96 3.61 5.48
N ARG A 451 -15.18 4.68 5.64
CA ARG A 451 -13.86 4.77 5.01
C ARG A 451 -12.93 3.64 5.45
N ALA A 452 -12.92 3.31 6.76
CA ALA A 452 -12.14 2.19 7.28
C ALA A 452 -12.62 0.83 6.74
N ALA A 453 -13.93 0.63 6.59
CA ALA A 453 -14.49 -0.58 5.99
C ALA A 453 -14.08 -0.75 4.52
N ASN A 454 -14.17 0.32 3.71
CA ASN A 454 -13.69 0.30 2.31
C ASN A 454 -12.18 0.01 2.22
N ARG A 455 -11.37 0.55 3.15
CA ARG A 455 -9.93 0.23 3.22
C ARG A 455 -9.68 -1.25 3.53
N ARG A 456 -10.38 -1.81 4.51
CA ARG A 456 -10.29 -3.24 4.81
C ARG A 456 -10.78 -4.12 3.66
N GLN A 457 -11.76 -3.67 2.88
CA GLN A 457 -12.15 -4.34 1.65
C GLN A 457 -11.03 -4.36 0.62
N ALA A 458 -10.39 -3.22 0.39
CA ALA A 458 -9.26 -3.11 -0.53
C ALA A 458 -8.07 -3.99 -0.08
N GLU A 459 -7.74 -4.00 1.22
CA GLU A 459 -6.69 -4.85 1.80
C GLU A 459 -6.98 -6.36 1.61
N ASP A 460 -8.25 -6.75 1.58
CA ASP A 460 -8.66 -8.16 1.51
C ASP A 460 -8.68 -8.72 0.07
N ILE A 461 -8.54 -7.87 -0.95
CA ILE A 461 -8.54 -8.28 -2.37
C ILE A 461 -7.46 -9.33 -2.65
N GLY A 462 -6.24 -9.12 -2.16
CA GLY A 462 -5.13 -10.04 -2.37
C GLY A 462 -5.37 -11.45 -1.84
N ARG A 463 -5.85 -11.54 -0.60
CA ARG A 463 -6.16 -12.81 0.07
C ARG A 463 -7.24 -13.58 -0.69
N LYS A 464 -8.27 -12.87 -1.16
CA LYS A 464 -9.35 -13.44 -1.97
C LYS A 464 -8.89 -13.96 -3.31
N LEU A 465 -8.12 -13.19 -4.07
CA LEU A 465 -7.57 -13.65 -5.35
C LEU A 465 -6.66 -14.87 -5.14
N THR A 466 -5.84 -14.87 -4.10
CA THR A 466 -4.97 -16.02 -3.77
C THR A 466 -5.77 -17.29 -3.49
N SER A 467 -6.94 -17.18 -2.84
CA SER A 467 -7.77 -18.34 -2.50
C SER A 467 -8.32 -19.10 -3.72
N ILE A 468 -8.47 -18.41 -4.85
CA ILE A 468 -8.90 -19.01 -6.13
C ILE A 468 -7.72 -19.22 -7.09
N GLY A 469 -6.48 -19.10 -6.60
CA GLY A 469 -5.27 -19.27 -7.42
C GLY A 469 -5.01 -18.12 -8.41
N CYS A 470 -5.63 -16.96 -8.22
CA CYS A 470 -5.42 -15.77 -9.04
C CYS A 470 -4.41 -14.80 -8.40
N ALA A 471 -3.74 -14.03 -9.25
CA ALA A 471 -2.88 -12.92 -8.85
C ALA A 471 -3.25 -11.65 -9.64
N LEU A 472 -3.04 -10.49 -9.04
CA LEU A 472 -3.25 -9.22 -9.74
C LEU A 472 -2.03 -8.92 -10.60
N ALA A 473 -2.26 -8.61 -11.87
CA ALA A 473 -1.24 -8.12 -12.78
C ALA A 473 -1.77 -6.90 -13.54
N PRO A 474 -0.88 -5.96 -13.91
CA PRO A 474 -1.25 -4.93 -14.86
C PRO A 474 -1.60 -5.57 -16.22
N ARG A 475 -2.71 -5.17 -16.84
CA ARG A 475 -3.19 -5.68 -18.14
C ARG A 475 -2.29 -5.24 -19.30
N VAL A 476 -1.18 -5.94 -19.54
CA VAL A 476 -0.26 -5.64 -20.67
C VAL A 476 -0.74 -6.26 -21.98
N GLU A 477 -1.47 -7.37 -21.91
CA GLU A 477 -2.01 -8.10 -23.07
C GLU A 477 -3.54 -7.98 -23.10
N PRO A 478 -4.11 -7.14 -23.99
CA PRO A 478 -5.56 -6.94 -24.06
C PRO A 478 -6.33 -8.21 -24.46
N GLU A 479 -5.70 -9.09 -25.25
CA GLU A 479 -6.26 -10.36 -25.77
C GLU A 479 -6.45 -11.43 -24.69
N LEU A 480 -5.79 -11.28 -23.54
CA LEU A 480 -5.88 -12.23 -22.44
C LEU A 480 -7.19 -12.00 -21.68
N HIS A 481 -8.26 -12.63 -22.15
CA HIS A 481 -9.58 -12.56 -21.54
C HIS A 481 -9.60 -13.38 -20.24
N PHE A 482 -9.84 -12.68 -19.14
CA PHE A 482 -10.07 -13.30 -17.85
C PHE A 482 -11.55 -13.21 -17.48
N ALA A 483 -12.14 -14.34 -17.09
CA ALA A 483 -13.48 -14.41 -16.54
C ALA A 483 -13.46 -15.29 -15.29
N PHE A 484 -14.08 -14.82 -14.21
CA PHE A 484 -14.30 -15.65 -13.03
C PHE A 484 -15.30 -16.74 -13.35
N LYS A 485 -15.05 -17.94 -12.84
CA LYS A 485 -16.04 -19.04 -12.89
C LYS A 485 -17.10 -18.81 -11.80
N ASP A 486 -18.30 -19.32 -12.01
CA ASP A 486 -19.42 -19.12 -11.07
C ASP A 486 -19.07 -19.56 -9.64
N TYR A 487 -18.40 -20.70 -9.47
CA TYR A 487 -17.98 -21.16 -8.15
C TYR A 487 -16.92 -20.25 -7.49
N GLU A 488 -16.08 -19.58 -8.28
CA GLU A 488 -15.07 -18.64 -7.78
C GLU A 488 -15.77 -17.39 -7.26
N ILE A 489 -16.78 -16.89 -7.99
CA ILE A 489 -17.61 -15.76 -7.57
C ILE A 489 -18.30 -16.05 -6.24
N GLU A 490 -18.93 -17.23 -6.09
CA GLU A 490 -19.61 -17.62 -4.85
C GLU A 490 -18.62 -17.72 -3.67
N GLN A 491 -17.43 -18.29 -3.88
CA GLN A 491 -16.39 -18.33 -2.85
C GLN A 491 -15.94 -16.93 -2.43
N LEU A 492 -15.65 -16.05 -3.40
CA LEU A 492 -15.25 -14.66 -3.15
C LEU A 492 -16.35 -13.88 -2.40
N ALA A 493 -17.61 -14.12 -2.75
CA ALA A 493 -18.77 -13.51 -2.10
C ALA A 493 -18.92 -13.97 -0.64
N MET A 494 -18.70 -15.26 -0.35
CA MET A 494 -18.71 -15.80 1.01
C MET A 494 -17.60 -15.16 1.87
N MET A 495 -16.37 -15.10 1.35
CA MET A 495 -15.25 -14.45 2.03
C MET A 495 -15.51 -12.96 2.29
N GLU A 496 -16.15 -12.27 1.34
CA GLU A 496 -16.57 -10.87 1.49
C GLU A 496 -17.62 -10.69 2.59
N HIS A 497 -18.60 -11.60 2.64
CA HIS A 497 -19.65 -11.60 3.66
C HIS A 497 -19.06 -11.82 5.06
N GLU A 498 -18.17 -12.80 5.23
CA GLU A 498 -17.51 -13.07 6.51
C GLU A 498 -16.67 -11.89 6.99
N ARG A 499 -15.89 -11.27 6.10
CA ARG A 499 -15.13 -10.08 6.44
C ARG A 499 -16.05 -8.92 6.83
N TRP A 500 -17.15 -8.70 6.11
CA TRP A 500 -18.14 -7.67 6.45
C TRP A 500 -18.78 -7.91 7.82
N LEU A 501 -19.12 -9.16 8.13
CA LEU A 501 -19.66 -9.55 9.45
C LEU A 501 -18.67 -9.28 10.58
N ARG A 502 -17.37 -9.61 10.38
CA ARG A 502 -16.32 -9.31 11.36
C ARG A 502 -16.20 -7.81 11.60
N ASP A 503 -16.28 -7.00 10.55
CA ASP A 503 -16.27 -5.54 10.66
C ASP A 503 -17.45 -5.01 11.48
N LEU A 504 -18.66 -5.53 11.25
CA LEU A 504 -19.84 -5.16 12.04
C LEU A 504 -19.68 -5.52 13.53
N VAL A 505 -19.23 -6.74 13.82
CA VAL A 505 -19.02 -7.18 15.21
C VAL A 505 -17.94 -6.33 15.90
N ALA A 506 -16.83 -6.03 15.20
CA ALA A 506 -15.78 -5.16 15.71
C ALA A 506 -16.25 -3.72 15.99
N ASP A 507 -17.22 -3.24 15.19
CA ASP A 507 -17.88 -1.94 15.39
C ASP A 507 -18.92 -1.97 16.54
N GLY A 508 -19.02 -3.06 17.31
CA GLY A 508 -19.92 -3.18 18.47
C GLY A 508 -21.37 -3.51 18.11
N TRP A 509 -21.63 -3.96 16.89
CA TRP A 509 -22.96 -4.45 16.51
C TRP A 509 -23.19 -5.82 17.12
N THR A 510 -24.30 -5.94 17.84
CA THR A 510 -24.77 -7.21 18.39
C THR A 510 -25.98 -7.66 17.58
N ARG A 511 -26.22 -8.97 17.54
CA ARG A 511 -27.43 -9.49 16.90
C ARG A 511 -28.63 -9.04 17.73
N GLY A 512 -29.60 -8.40 17.09
CA GLY A 512 -30.86 -8.08 17.75
C GLY A 512 -31.62 -9.35 18.13
N PRO A 513 -32.50 -9.29 19.16
CA PRO A 513 -33.39 -10.39 19.47
C PRO A 513 -34.27 -10.68 18.25
N SER A 514 -34.30 -11.94 17.85
CA SER A 514 -35.10 -12.39 16.71
C SER A 514 -36.58 -12.27 17.10
N ALA A 515 -37.27 -11.24 16.60
CA ALA A 515 -38.72 -11.17 16.77
C ALA A 515 -39.37 -12.30 15.95
N THR A 516 -39.82 -13.33 16.64
CA THR A 516 -40.65 -14.41 16.11
C THR A 516 -41.98 -13.83 15.61
N THR A 517 -42.11 -13.64 14.31
CA THR A 517 -43.42 -13.70 13.62
C THR A 517 -43.23 -13.97 12.14
N ARG A 518 -43.84 -15.08 11.67
CA ARG A 518 -44.23 -15.49 10.31
C ARG A 518 -43.26 -15.18 9.14
N ALA A 519 -42.78 -16.27 8.53
CA ALA A 519 -42.29 -16.39 7.15
C ALA A 519 -41.74 -15.11 6.48
N GLY A 520 -40.42 -14.92 6.53
CA GLY A 520 -39.71 -14.00 5.61
C GLY A 520 -38.96 -12.81 6.23
N GLY A 521 -38.75 -12.74 7.54
CA GLY A 521 -37.99 -11.65 8.18
C GLY A 521 -36.47 -11.86 8.15
N THR A 522 -35.72 -10.86 7.65
CA THR A 522 -34.26 -10.79 7.69
C THR A 522 -33.71 -10.46 9.10
N PRO A 523 -32.49 -10.92 9.47
CA PRO A 523 -31.93 -10.66 10.80
C PRO A 523 -31.63 -9.17 10.99
N THR A 524 -32.10 -8.58 12.08
CA THR A 524 -31.79 -7.20 12.47
C THR A 524 -30.56 -7.17 13.38
N TRP A 525 -29.62 -6.30 13.07
CA TRP A 525 -28.47 -5.99 13.93
C TRP A 525 -28.78 -4.73 14.74
N THR A 526 -28.45 -4.74 16.04
CA THR A 526 -28.66 -3.63 16.97
C THR A 526 -27.33 -3.21 17.56
N ALA A 527 -26.98 -1.92 17.42
CA ALA A 527 -25.81 -1.33 18.05
C ALA A 527 -26.09 -1.05 19.54
N GLY A 528 -25.08 -1.26 20.40
CA GLY A 528 -25.17 -0.89 21.80
C GLY A 528 -25.48 0.59 22.00
N THR A 529 -26.55 0.87 22.74
CA THR A 529 -26.94 2.16 23.37
C THR A 529 -27.38 3.36 22.52
N THR A 530 -27.47 3.31 21.19
CA THR A 530 -28.25 4.34 20.44
C THR A 530 -29.06 3.74 19.30
N SER A 531 -30.34 4.12 19.23
CA SER A 531 -31.37 3.56 18.35
C SER A 531 -31.08 3.81 16.86
N ARG A 532 -30.41 2.87 16.20
CA ARG A 532 -30.45 2.72 14.74
C ARG A 532 -30.63 1.25 14.38
N THR A 533 -31.81 0.92 13.85
CA THR A 533 -32.15 -0.41 13.32
C THR A 533 -31.74 -0.50 11.85
N TRP A 534 -30.88 -1.45 11.49
CA TRP A 534 -30.61 -1.78 10.09
C TRP A 534 -31.43 -3.01 9.68
N ARG A 535 -32.22 -2.89 8.60
CA ARG A 535 -32.91 -4.01 7.94
C ARG A 535 -32.10 -4.41 6.72
N GLU A 536 -31.77 -5.70 6.62
CA GLU A 536 -31.18 -6.29 5.43
C GLU A 536 -32.17 -6.14 4.26
N ARG A 537 -31.85 -5.26 3.29
CA ARG A 537 -32.58 -5.18 2.01
C ARG A 537 -31.88 -6.11 1.02
N ARG A 538 -32.60 -7.12 0.53
CA ARG A 538 -32.20 -7.85 -0.69
C ARG A 538 -32.01 -6.85 -1.84
N PRO A 539 -31.05 -7.06 -2.77
CA PRO A 539 -30.98 -6.26 -3.98
C PRO A 539 -32.30 -6.32 -4.74
N ALA A 540 -32.75 -5.17 -5.24
CA ALA A 540 -33.98 -5.06 -6.01
C ALA A 540 -33.79 -5.71 -7.40
N THR A 541 -34.63 -6.70 -7.68
CA THR A 541 -34.88 -7.36 -8.98
C THR A 541 -33.72 -8.20 -9.57
N PRO A 542 -33.82 -9.54 -9.55
CA PRO A 542 -32.98 -10.42 -10.35
C PRO A 542 -33.46 -10.46 -11.81
N CYS A 543 -32.53 -10.73 -12.72
CA CYS A 543 -32.80 -11.05 -14.12
C CYS A 543 -33.87 -12.16 -14.23
N GLY A 544 -34.79 -12.03 -15.19
CA GLY A 544 -35.93 -12.96 -15.39
C GLY A 544 -35.56 -14.41 -15.72
N THR A 545 -34.28 -14.72 -15.96
CA THR A 545 -33.77 -16.06 -16.28
C THR A 545 -33.03 -16.72 -15.11
N CYS A 546 -32.84 -16.00 -14.00
CA CYS A 546 -32.04 -16.41 -12.84
C CYS A 546 -32.85 -17.16 -11.75
N ARG A 547 -33.90 -17.92 -12.09
CA ARG A 547 -34.69 -18.69 -11.09
C ARG A 547 -34.00 -20.03 -10.77
N ALA A 548 -33.05 -20.03 -9.85
CA ALA A 548 -32.68 -21.21 -9.07
C ALA A 548 -32.11 -20.79 -7.70
N SER A 549 -32.96 -20.89 -6.68
CA SER A 549 -32.69 -21.17 -5.26
C SER A 549 -31.40 -20.64 -4.59
N TRP A 550 -31.49 -19.45 -3.98
CA TRP A 550 -30.69 -19.10 -2.79
C TRP A 550 -31.49 -19.45 -1.52
N PRO A 551 -31.05 -20.37 -0.64
CA PRO A 551 -31.64 -20.51 0.68
C PRO A 551 -31.03 -19.50 1.69
N PRO A 552 -31.76 -19.15 2.76
CA PRO A 552 -31.21 -18.41 3.88
C PRO A 552 -30.15 -19.25 4.61
N ARG A 553 -29.28 -18.58 5.39
CA ARG A 553 -28.28 -19.18 6.29
C ARG A 553 -28.65 -20.58 6.77
N VAL A 554 -27.76 -21.55 6.54
CA VAL A 554 -27.83 -22.91 7.12
C VAL A 554 -27.67 -22.91 8.66
N SER A 555 -27.53 -21.73 9.28
CA SER A 555 -27.68 -21.57 10.72
C SER A 555 -29.03 -20.91 11.08
N ARG A 556 -29.94 -21.73 11.65
CA ARG A 556 -31.05 -21.40 12.60
C ARG A 556 -32.52 -21.73 12.26
N SER A 557 -32.86 -22.59 11.30
CA SER A 557 -34.28 -23.06 11.19
C SER A 557 -34.52 -24.55 11.04
N TYR A 558 -33.50 -25.39 11.14
CA TYR A 558 -33.75 -26.82 11.37
C TYR A 558 -33.96 -26.99 12.87
N GLY A 559 -35.18 -27.36 13.25
CA GLY A 559 -35.61 -27.45 14.64
C GLY A 559 -34.54 -28.06 15.53
N SER A 560 -34.46 -27.53 16.75
CA SER A 560 -33.76 -28.16 17.86
C SER A 560 -34.35 -29.56 18.08
N ALA A 561 -33.85 -30.56 17.34
CA ALA A 561 -33.78 -31.89 17.89
C ALA A 561 -32.78 -31.78 19.04
N GLU A 562 -33.29 -31.94 20.26
CA GLU A 562 -32.50 -31.94 21.48
C GLU A 562 -31.25 -32.81 21.27
N ARG A 563 -30.06 -32.25 21.57
CA ARG A 563 -28.91 -33.12 21.86
C ARG A 563 -29.37 -34.03 22.99
N VAL A 564 -29.38 -35.34 22.77
CA VAL A 564 -29.59 -36.30 23.85
C VAL A 564 -28.36 -36.20 24.73
N SER A 565 -28.47 -35.48 25.83
CA SER A 565 -27.34 -35.27 26.75
C SER A 565 -26.87 -36.62 27.30
N GLY A 566 -25.59 -36.94 27.07
CA GLY A 566 -24.96 -38.15 27.60
C GLY A 566 -24.75 -39.31 26.60
N VAL A 567 -25.17 -39.18 25.33
CA VAL A 567 -24.94 -40.21 24.29
C VAL A 567 -23.85 -39.74 23.31
N PRO A 568 -22.73 -40.48 23.14
CA PRO A 568 -21.67 -40.12 22.20
C PRO A 568 -22.19 -39.98 20.75
N THR A 569 -22.01 -38.81 20.16
CA THR A 569 -22.44 -38.50 18.78
C THR A 569 -21.23 -38.31 17.87
N ILE A 570 -21.11 -39.17 16.84
CA ILE A 570 -19.93 -39.25 15.97
C ILE A 570 -20.31 -38.82 14.55
N ALA A 571 -19.73 -37.72 14.07
CA ALA A 571 -19.81 -37.31 12.67
C ALA A 571 -18.86 -38.16 11.81
N PHE A 572 -19.25 -38.43 10.57
CA PHE A 572 -18.45 -39.22 9.65
C PHE A 572 -18.21 -38.53 8.31
N THR A 573 -16.99 -38.63 7.80
CA THR A 573 -16.64 -38.28 6.42
C THR A 573 -15.64 -39.29 5.86
N GLY A 574 -15.73 -39.63 4.57
CA GLY A 574 -14.76 -40.53 3.98
C GLY A 574 -14.69 -40.54 2.47
N HIS A 575 -13.71 -41.28 1.95
CA HIS A 575 -13.51 -41.44 0.50
C HIS A 575 -14.66 -42.19 -0.19
N ARG A 576 -14.99 -41.71 -1.39
CA ARG A 576 -15.90 -42.36 -2.33
C ARG A 576 -15.15 -43.42 -3.17
N GLY A 577 -15.86 -44.37 -3.77
CA GLY A 577 -15.27 -45.29 -4.74
C GLY A 577 -14.20 -46.26 -4.23
N LEU A 578 -14.25 -46.70 -2.96
CA LEU A 578 -13.20 -47.53 -2.36
C LEU A 578 -12.99 -48.89 -3.09
N PRO A 579 -11.74 -49.26 -3.45
CA PRO A 579 -11.42 -50.60 -3.93
C PRO A 579 -11.85 -51.69 -2.92
N ARG A 580 -12.26 -52.87 -3.39
CA ARG A 580 -12.81 -53.95 -2.54
C ARG A 580 -11.90 -54.27 -1.33
N ASP A 581 -10.60 -54.42 -1.56
CA ASP A 581 -9.64 -54.73 -0.50
C ASP A 581 -9.52 -53.59 0.53
N THR A 582 -9.54 -52.34 0.05
CA THR A 582 -9.54 -51.14 0.89
C THR A 582 -10.83 -51.05 1.72
N ALA A 583 -12.00 -51.33 1.12
CA ALA A 583 -13.28 -51.34 1.81
C ALA A 583 -13.34 -52.39 2.94
N VAL A 584 -12.76 -53.59 2.74
CA VAL A 584 -12.67 -54.63 3.78
C VAL A 584 -11.81 -54.17 4.95
N ARG A 585 -10.66 -53.54 4.68
CA ARG A 585 -9.75 -53.00 5.71
C ARG A 585 -10.40 -51.87 6.49
N ILE A 586 -11.02 -50.91 5.81
CA ILE A 586 -11.75 -49.80 6.43
C ILE A 586 -12.88 -50.32 7.30
N ARG A 587 -13.69 -51.27 6.81
CA ARG A 587 -14.78 -51.87 7.61
C ARG A 587 -14.26 -52.50 8.91
N ARG A 588 -13.14 -53.23 8.86
CA ARG A 588 -12.51 -53.81 10.06
C ARG A 588 -12.04 -52.72 11.04
N ALA A 589 -11.45 -51.64 10.53
CA ALA A 589 -11.01 -50.50 11.34
C ALA A 589 -12.19 -49.76 11.97
N LEU A 590 -13.25 -49.48 11.21
CA LEU A 590 -14.48 -48.88 11.72
C LEU A 590 -15.09 -49.72 12.84
N ARG A 591 -15.19 -51.04 12.65
CA ARG A 591 -15.70 -51.95 13.67
C ARG A 591 -14.87 -51.91 14.94
N ALA A 592 -13.53 -51.92 14.84
CA ALA A 592 -12.65 -51.87 15.99
C ALA A 592 -12.79 -50.55 16.76
N VAL A 593 -12.89 -49.43 16.05
CA VAL A 593 -13.08 -48.11 16.65
C VAL A 593 -14.44 -48.00 17.33
N LEU A 594 -15.51 -48.46 16.68
CA LEU A 594 -16.87 -48.41 17.22
C LEU A 594 -17.08 -49.37 18.39
N ALA A 595 -16.42 -50.54 18.39
CA ALA A 595 -16.47 -51.49 19.52
C ALA A 595 -15.85 -50.92 20.81
N GLY A 596 -14.88 -50.01 20.68
CA GLY A 596 -14.27 -49.30 21.81
C GLY A 596 -15.09 -48.12 22.33
N ARG A 597 -16.28 -47.84 21.76
CA ARG A 597 -17.15 -46.75 22.21
C ARG A 597 -18.24 -47.27 23.15
N GLY A 598 -18.56 -46.48 24.18
CA GLY A 598 -19.69 -46.75 25.08
C GLY A 598 -21.02 -46.75 24.31
N ARG A 599 -22.00 -47.50 24.81
CA ARG A 599 -23.36 -47.60 24.24
C ARG A 599 -24.37 -46.93 25.17
N PRO A 600 -25.45 -46.32 24.65
CA PRO A 600 -25.80 -46.15 23.22
C PRO A 600 -24.86 -45.15 22.52
N LEU A 601 -24.84 -45.13 21.17
CA LEU A 601 -24.09 -44.16 20.35
C LEU A 601 -24.92 -43.72 19.14
N VAL A 602 -24.72 -42.49 18.66
CA VAL A 602 -25.37 -41.96 17.46
C VAL A 602 -24.33 -41.65 16.38
N GLY A 603 -24.49 -42.23 15.19
CA GLY A 603 -23.68 -41.90 14.02
C GLY A 603 -24.38 -40.85 13.15
N LEU A 604 -23.64 -39.84 12.70
CA LEU A 604 -24.12 -38.86 11.72
C LEU A 604 -23.41 -39.07 10.38
N SER A 605 -24.14 -39.19 9.28
CA SER A 605 -23.56 -39.40 7.94
C SER A 605 -24.40 -38.78 6.83
N CYS A 606 -23.75 -38.41 5.72
CA CYS A 606 -24.44 -38.00 4.49
C CYS A 606 -24.81 -39.18 3.57
N LEU A 607 -24.46 -40.42 3.95
CA LEU A 607 -24.66 -41.63 3.15
C LEU A 607 -24.05 -41.59 1.74
N ALA A 608 -22.94 -40.85 1.58
CA ALA A 608 -22.17 -40.87 0.35
C ALA A 608 -21.73 -42.29 -0.02
N GLU A 609 -21.50 -42.53 -1.31
CA GLU A 609 -20.95 -43.82 -1.76
C GLU A 609 -19.63 -44.14 -1.04
N GLY A 610 -19.42 -45.42 -0.70
CA GLY A 610 -18.16 -45.91 -0.16
C GLY A 610 -18.12 -45.87 1.36
N ALA A 611 -17.23 -45.06 1.92
CA ALA A 611 -16.92 -45.07 3.35
C ALA A 611 -18.13 -44.72 4.24
N ASP A 612 -18.96 -43.77 3.83
CA ASP A 612 -20.13 -43.29 4.57
C ASP A 612 -21.17 -44.40 4.80
N GLN A 613 -21.53 -45.13 3.74
CA GLN A 613 -22.45 -46.27 3.86
C GLN A 613 -21.86 -47.44 4.66
N LEU A 614 -20.53 -47.63 4.63
CA LEU A 614 -19.86 -48.63 5.48
C LEU A 614 -19.94 -48.25 6.96
N PHE A 615 -19.71 -46.98 7.29
CA PHE A 615 -19.83 -46.47 8.65
C PHE A 615 -21.25 -46.63 9.18
N ALA A 616 -22.26 -46.19 8.42
CA ALA A 616 -23.67 -46.31 8.81
C ALA A 616 -24.07 -47.76 9.16
N ARG A 617 -23.63 -48.74 8.35
CA ARG A 617 -23.88 -50.16 8.63
C ARG A 617 -23.18 -50.66 9.90
N GLU A 618 -21.95 -50.22 10.17
CA GLU A 618 -21.24 -50.66 11.37
C GLU A 618 -21.77 -49.99 12.64
N VAL A 619 -22.31 -48.77 12.57
CA VAL A 619 -23.04 -48.10 13.66
C VAL A 619 -24.28 -48.92 14.03
N LEU A 620 -25.13 -49.25 13.04
CA LEU A 620 -26.34 -50.04 13.26
C LEU A 620 -26.02 -51.46 13.79
N ARG A 621 -24.98 -52.12 13.27
CA ARG A 621 -24.52 -53.44 13.78
C ARG A 621 -24.01 -53.38 15.21
N ALA A 622 -23.45 -52.25 15.63
CA ALA A 622 -23.03 -52.04 17.00
C ALA A 622 -24.22 -51.75 17.95
N GLY A 623 -25.46 -51.75 17.45
CA GLY A 623 -26.66 -51.39 18.23
C GLY A 623 -26.76 -49.89 18.51
N GLY A 624 -26.08 -49.05 17.71
CA GLY A 624 -26.23 -47.60 17.74
C GLY A 624 -27.35 -47.12 16.82
N GLU A 625 -27.66 -45.83 16.92
CA GLU A 625 -28.64 -45.14 16.09
C GLU A 625 -27.96 -44.30 15.00
N LEU A 626 -28.67 -44.01 13.91
CA LEU A 626 -28.14 -43.28 12.76
C LEU A 626 -29.01 -42.05 12.49
N ASP A 627 -28.40 -40.87 12.38
CA ASP A 627 -29.04 -39.71 11.77
C ASP A 627 -28.39 -39.42 10.41
N VAL A 628 -29.23 -39.18 9.40
CA VAL A 628 -28.80 -38.97 8.03
C VAL A 628 -28.99 -37.51 7.64
N ILE A 629 -27.94 -36.89 7.11
CA ILE A 629 -28.00 -35.51 6.61
C ILE A 629 -27.98 -35.57 5.08
N VAL A 630 -29.09 -35.24 4.44
CA VAL A 630 -29.23 -35.29 2.98
C VAL A 630 -28.84 -33.92 2.40
N PRO A 631 -27.76 -33.83 1.59
CA PRO A 631 -27.26 -32.55 1.09
C PRO A 631 -28.24 -31.76 0.21
N SER A 632 -29.14 -32.42 -0.52
CA SER A 632 -30.11 -31.78 -1.41
C SER A 632 -31.26 -32.71 -1.76
N ALA A 633 -32.38 -32.17 -2.22
CA ALA A 633 -33.53 -32.96 -2.68
C ALA A 633 -33.15 -34.00 -3.77
N GLY A 634 -32.32 -33.61 -4.76
CA GLY A 634 -31.84 -34.51 -5.82
C GLY A 634 -30.60 -35.34 -5.48
N TYR A 635 -30.26 -35.50 -4.19
CA TYR A 635 -29.00 -36.14 -3.80
C TYR A 635 -28.92 -37.61 -4.21
N ARG A 636 -30.02 -38.36 -4.00
CA ARG A 636 -30.11 -39.78 -4.34
C ARG A 636 -29.81 -40.05 -5.81
N GLU A 637 -30.29 -39.18 -6.71
CA GLU A 637 -30.09 -39.28 -8.15
C GLU A 637 -28.64 -38.99 -8.55
N SER A 638 -27.89 -38.23 -7.75
CA SER A 638 -26.46 -37.99 -8.01
C SER A 638 -25.54 -39.14 -7.61
N LEU A 639 -26.00 -40.05 -6.74
CA LEU A 639 -25.20 -41.22 -6.36
C LEU A 639 -25.09 -42.20 -7.55
N PRO A 640 -23.92 -42.84 -7.74
CA PRO A 640 -23.77 -43.89 -8.74
C PRO A 640 -24.78 -45.02 -8.53
N ARG A 641 -25.28 -45.62 -9.62
CA ARG A 641 -26.36 -46.62 -9.56
C ARG A 641 -26.07 -47.76 -8.57
N ALA A 642 -24.81 -48.20 -8.47
CA ALA A 642 -24.39 -49.24 -7.54
C ALA A 642 -24.51 -48.84 -6.06
N ALA A 643 -24.38 -47.56 -5.74
CA ALA A 643 -24.46 -47.03 -4.38
C ALA A 643 -25.88 -46.65 -3.94
N ARG A 644 -26.83 -46.52 -4.88
CA ARG A 644 -28.23 -46.16 -4.58
C ARG A 644 -28.94 -47.23 -3.76
N ALA A 645 -28.69 -48.51 -4.05
CA ALA A 645 -29.29 -49.62 -3.29
C ALA A 645 -28.89 -49.57 -1.80
N GLY A 646 -27.63 -49.27 -1.49
CA GLY A 646 -27.17 -49.11 -0.11
C GLY A 646 -27.74 -47.86 0.57
N TYR A 647 -27.89 -46.75 -0.19
CA TYR A 647 -28.56 -45.54 0.30
C TYR A 647 -30.03 -45.82 0.64
N ASP A 648 -30.75 -46.50 -0.25
CA ASP A 648 -32.18 -46.84 -0.08
C ASP A 648 -32.43 -47.85 1.04
N GLU A 649 -31.46 -48.72 1.31
CA GLU A 649 -31.48 -49.63 2.46
C GLU A 649 -31.29 -48.88 3.79
N LEU A 650 -30.39 -47.89 3.83
CA LEU A 650 -29.96 -47.23 5.06
C LEU A 650 -30.83 -46.03 5.46
N LEU A 651 -31.33 -45.27 4.50
CA LEU A 651 -32.12 -44.07 4.76
C LEU A 651 -33.37 -44.35 5.62
N PRO A 652 -34.16 -45.43 5.40
CA PRO A 652 -35.32 -45.75 6.24
C PRO A 652 -34.96 -46.22 7.65
N LEU A 653 -33.71 -46.64 7.88
CA LEU A 653 -33.20 -47.08 9.19
C LEU A 653 -32.71 -45.89 10.04
N ALA A 654 -32.69 -44.68 9.47
CA ALA A 654 -32.28 -43.48 10.19
C ALA A 654 -33.35 -43.08 11.20
N ARG A 655 -32.92 -42.77 12.42
CA ARG A 655 -33.75 -42.17 13.47
C ARG A 655 -34.26 -40.80 13.04
N HIS A 656 -33.37 -39.99 12.45
CA HIS A 656 -33.72 -38.70 11.85
C HIS A 656 -33.09 -38.52 10.48
N VAL A 657 -33.86 -37.89 9.57
CA VAL A 657 -33.37 -37.47 8.26
C VAL A 657 -33.46 -35.95 8.17
N HIS A 658 -32.32 -35.30 7.99
CA HIS A 658 -32.18 -33.85 7.85
C HIS A 658 -31.86 -33.48 6.41
N THR A 659 -32.85 -33.02 5.66
CA THR A 659 -32.62 -32.58 4.28
C THR A 659 -32.28 -31.09 4.23
N MET A 660 -31.10 -30.77 3.71
CA MET A 660 -30.65 -29.40 3.53
C MET A 660 -31.45 -28.68 2.44
N PRO A 661 -31.55 -27.33 2.46
CA PRO A 661 -32.51 -26.59 1.65
C PRO A 661 -31.96 -26.31 0.24
N PHE A 662 -31.40 -27.34 -0.40
CA PHE A 662 -30.83 -27.27 -1.74
C PHE A 662 -31.60 -28.20 -2.68
N GLU A 663 -31.92 -27.72 -3.89
CA GLU A 663 -32.58 -28.57 -4.90
C GLU A 663 -31.58 -29.54 -5.53
N ARG A 664 -30.35 -29.08 -5.79
CA ARG A 664 -29.31 -29.84 -6.51
C ARG A 664 -28.09 -30.18 -5.62
N PRO A 665 -27.42 -31.32 -5.87
CA PRO A 665 -26.29 -31.79 -5.09
C PRO A 665 -24.97 -31.16 -5.56
N GLU A 666 -24.84 -29.86 -5.33
CA GLU A 666 -23.67 -29.05 -5.69
C GLU A 666 -22.62 -29.04 -4.57
N PRO A 667 -21.34 -28.68 -4.85
CA PRO A 667 -20.28 -28.63 -3.83
C PRO A 667 -20.65 -27.89 -2.53
N VAL A 668 -21.37 -26.77 -2.64
CA VAL A 668 -21.85 -25.99 -1.50
C VAL A 668 -22.87 -26.78 -0.66
N ALA A 669 -23.74 -27.56 -1.30
CA ALA A 669 -24.73 -28.40 -0.62
C ALA A 669 -24.04 -29.49 0.21
N TYR A 670 -22.98 -30.12 -0.31
CA TYR A 670 -22.17 -31.10 0.43
C TYR A 670 -21.48 -30.50 1.64
N MET A 671 -20.87 -29.32 1.48
CA MET A 671 -20.19 -28.65 2.59
C MET A 671 -21.19 -28.18 3.65
N ALA A 672 -22.35 -27.64 3.24
CA ALA A 672 -23.41 -27.23 4.16
C ALA A 672 -23.94 -28.40 5.00
N ALA A 673 -24.15 -29.57 4.37
CA ALA A 673 -24.52 -30.79 5.08
C ALA A 673 -23.43 -31.23 6.07
N SER A 674 -22.16 -31.12 5.67
CA SER A 674 -21.01 -31.48 6.52
C SER A 674 -20.88 -30.55 7.73
N VAL A 675 -21.05 -29.25 7.55
CA VAL A 675 -21.05 -28.26 8.65
C VAL A 675 -22.23 -28.53 9.59
N PHE A 676 -23.43 -28.76 9.05
CA PHE A 676 -24.61 -29.08 9.84
C PHE A 676 -24.44 -30.34 10.70
N MET A 677 -23.78 -31.35 10.14
CA MET A 677 -23.40 -32.57 10.82
C MET A 677 -22.38 -32.31 11.95
N LEU A 678 -21.32 -31.54 11.68
CA LEU A 678 -20.29 -31.23 12.67
C LEU A 678 -20.83 -30.44 13.87
N GLU A 679 -21.74 -29.48 13.68
CA GLU A 679 -22.37 -28.73 14.79
C GLU A 679 -23.09 -29.63 15.82
N ARG A 680 -23.41 -30.87 15.44
CA ARG A 680 -24.18 -31.84 16.23
C ARG A 680 -23.33 -33.01 16.75
N ALA A 681 -22.06 -33.09 16.37
CA ALA A 681 -21.18 -34.17 16.80
C ALA A 681 -20.24 -33.75 17.94
N ASP A 682 -19.84 -34.73 18.74
CA ASP A 682 -18.80 -34.58 19.76
C ASP A 682 -17.40 -34.81 19.16
N GLU A 683 -17.32 -35.64 18.11
CA GLU A 683 -16.09 -35.95 17.40
C GLU A 683 -16.34 -36.28 15.92
N LEU A 684 -15.29 -36.11 15.10
CA LEU A 684 -15.29 -36.48 13.68
C LEU A 684 -14.43 -37.73 13.46
N LEU A 685 -15.01 -38.75 12.83
CA LEU A 685 -14.30 -39.90 12.28
C LEU A 685 -14.10 -39.70 10.77
N ALA A 686 -12.85 -39.68 10.32
CA ALA A 686 -12.50 -39.38 8.93
C ALA A 686 -11.76 -40.54 8.27
N VAL A 687 -12.34 -41.17 7.25
CA VAL A 687 -11.62 -42.13 6.39
C VAL A 687 -10.89 -41.36 5.30
N TRP A 688 -9.63 -41.04 5.55
CA TRP A 688 -8.87 -40.07 4.77
C TRP A 688 -7.40 -40.44 4.65
N ASP A 689 -6.84 -40.27 3.44
CA ASP A 689 -5.48 -40.64 3.03
C ASP A 689 -4.44 -39.55 3.35
N GLY A 690 -4.85 -38.41 3.89
CA GLY A 690 -3.98 -37.25 4.16
C GLY A 690 -3.80 -36.31 2.96
N LEU A 691 -4.39 -36.62 1.80
CA LEU A 691 -4.25 -35.81 0.57
C LEU A 691 -5.38 -34.78 0.42
N PRO A 692 -5.18 -33.70 -0.36
CA PRO A 692 -6.23 -32.70 -0.62
C PRO A 692 -7.53 -33.28 -1.21
N ALA A 693 -8.63 -32.54 -1.03
CA ALA A 693 -9.92 -32.89 -1.63
C ALA A 693 -9.88 -32.74 -3.17
N ARG A 694 -10.63 -33.59 -3.89
CA ARG A 694 -10.80 -33.48 -5.36
C ARG A 694 -11.77 -32.35 -5.77
N GLY A 695 -12.51 -31.80 -4.82
CA GLY A 695 -13.48 -30.72 -5.01
C GLY A 695 -14.04 -30.27 -3.66
N TYR A 696 -14.58 -29.04 -3.63
CA TYR A 696 -15.08 -28.40 -2.41
C TYR A 696 -16.18 -29.22 -1.72
N GLY A 697 -16.12 -29.32 -0.40
CA GLY A 697 -17.00 -30.19 0.39
C GLY A 697 -16.55 -31.64 0.41
N GLY A 698 -15.28 -31.91 0.02
CA GLY A 698 -14.67 -33.23 0.12
C GLY A 698 -14.12 -33.52 1.52
N THR A 699 -13.69 -34.76 1.76
CA THR A 699 -13.21 -35.25 3.06
C THR A 699 -12.13 -34.36 3.70
N ALA A 700 -11.19 -33.82 2.92
CA ALA A 700 -10.12 -32.96 3.44
C ALA A 700 -10.66 -31.60 3.94
N ASP A 701 -11.66 -31.03 3.25
CA ASP A 701 -12.28 -29.74 3.64
C ASP A 701 -13.06 -29.90 4.95
N VAL A 702 -13.77 -31.03 5.11
CA VAL A 702 -14.51 -31.36 6.33
C VAL A 702 -13.55 -31.54 7.51
N VAL A 703 -12.42 -32.23 7.30
CA VAL A 703 -11.37 -32.40 8.32
C VAL A 703 -10.74 -31.06 8.69
N ALA A 704 -10.45 -30.20 7.72
CA ALA A 704 -9.92 -28.86 7.97
C ALA A 704 -10.91 -28.03 8.81
N HIS A 705 -12.18 -28.02 8.42
CA HIS A 705 -13.23 -27.29 9.14
C HIS A 705 -13.44 -27.81 10.57
N ALA A 706 -13.42 -29.13 10.78
CA ALA A 706 -13.52 -29.70 12.13
C ALA A 706 -12.33 -29.31 13.02
N ARG A 707 -11.11 -29.27 12.47
CA ARG A 707 -9.91 -28.82 13.21
C ARG A 707 -9.97 -27.34 13.55
N GLU A 708 -10.49 -26.50 12.66
CA GLU A 708 -10.71 -25.06 12.93
C GLU A 708 -11.69 -24.83 14.09
N GLN A 709 -12.65 -25.73 14.30
CA GLN A 709 -13.59 -25.70 15.43
C GLN A 709 -13.06 -26.41 16.68
N GLU A 710 -11.77 -26.74 16.74
CA GLU A 710 -11.13 -27.48 17.84
C GLU A 710 -11.80 -28.84 18.16
N MET A 711 -12.52 -29.42 17.20
CA MET A 711 -13.17 -30.72 17.35
C MET A 711 -12.14 -31.86 17.29
N ARG A 712 -12.35 -32.90 18.10
CA ARG A 712 -11.54 -34.12 18.03
C ARG A 712 -11.76 -34.82 16.69
N VAL A 713 -10.69 -34.94 15.89
CA VAL A 713 -10.70 -35.68 14.61
C VAL A 713 -9.87 -36.96 14.71
N LEU A 714 -10.51 -38.11 14.47
CA LEU A 714 -9.85 -39.41 14.36
C LEU A 714 -9.75 -39.82 12.88
N VAL A 715 -8.53 -39.89 12.36
CA VAL A 715 -8.29 -40.28 10.96
C VAL A 715 -8.05 -41.79 10.86
N LEU A 716 -8.76 -42.46 9.95
CA LEU A 716 -8.66 -43.90 9.67
C LEU A 716 -8.17 -44.16 8.25
N TRP A 717 -6.93 -44.62 8.13
CA TRP A 717 -6.36 -45.11 6.88
C TRP A 717 -5.45 -46.32 7.13
N PRO A 718 -6.02 -47.54 7.16
CA PRO A 718 -5.25 -48.74 7.48
C PRO A 718 -4.10 -48.99 6.50
N PRO A 719 -2.93 -49.48 6.95
CA PRO A 719 -1.81 -49.81 6.07
C PRO A 719 -2.22 -50.75 4.92
N GLY A 720 -1.75 -50.43 3.71
CA GLY A 720 -2.11 -51.13 2.48
C GLY A 720 -3.43 -50.68 1.84
N SER A 721 -4.13 -49.69 2.41
CA SER A 721 -5.29 -49.04 1.79
C SER A 721 -4.85 -48.17 0.62
N ARG A 722 -5.60 -48.22 -0.48
CA ARG A 722 -5.40 -47.39 -1.67
C ARG A 722 -6.64 -46.59 -1.97
N ARG A 723 -6.42 -45.34 -2.42
CA ARG A 723 -7.44 -44.49 -3.03
C ARG A 723 -7.64 -44.89 -4.48
N ASP A 724 -8.85 -44.68 -4.98
CA ASP A 724 -9.30 -44.97 -6.35
C ASP A 724 -8.64 -44.11 -7.42
#